data_AF-A0A8H8SEV0-F1
#
_entry.id   AF-A0A8H8SEV0-F1
#
_cell.length_a   1.000
_cell.length_b   1.000
_cell.length_c   1.000
_cell.angle_alpha   90.00
_cell.angle_beta   90.00
_cell.angle_gamma   90.00
#
_symmetry.space_group_name_H-M   'P 1'
#
loop_
_entity.id
_entity.type
_entity.pdbx_description
1 polymer ?
#
loop_
_entity_poly.entity_id
_entity_poly.type
_entity_poly.pdbx_seq_one_letter_code
_entity_poly.pdbx_strand_id
1 'polypeptide(L)'
;MSLAYFGTLTPGPSGVATIRFSVPVILQTFRIVPNRVSAFKHVRGCTGETSPSQFSLKIYSNASMLPTETEPKPKATNTLLCTQLDYVDEMLDWKFSITPRASSRLVIVQGSYEKLTIAIYGRFLPEGSVEPPAPTLAPTVLPPVATHALPRSIDVSILPNSSQTAKSLLMANTANPPLRHILHSLLCYVTTPEGPFDEWDESNGNPLERLLESDTIDAVELMQEAVQALRKPLPEIDESTATQFTSVVNESLGENPDTYTCKLLFEILGYASLQSDSLVKALLFGITSVTYLADPRLLEDDIVSKHIERWISHPLVAQNLNEPSMREYMLGGRDQEAAPENWHDGNNFRCTGAAPSSISVVTQFAERSPFRTDLDMAIAYMGVAAVLSVVWWSRFPPDAVACRALSVLKLWAESDGICEIVRTLSLVPVFYEALSELTVDVPLHKSGLYAQQLLEALNVSVDENEAPVSEATAAPEPPQLSGHLEVMAQIVELHELDDIAVKRVNVASQRILRLAKETPEEPWSLFTDAHQSTSKTLMLTQIEVFGKLSDYMDKFVETPLDATSSSVMANLLAALVNVAETVSLLLPHSNLPSRTARSLARLATSVFISCDLILSRNRRQTQVVEQSHVVRETCIQLLRTFVTLNETYSAFQYPGAEHVLHQVLSVWLEYGTKDSMHIYVSQTAVLLELLLPLPQSNPEDALSLAQDFWVREVVRVMHQLEQLLAVLPPRHWTSLALRLVELDGGNNSIGLGPWLAFNELHTLRALVGRVILDADAGKLAVMLHVADRSIGLLGTLLRDVLRDETAGLIIKDSRVVSALVQCFELLVDNHATTNATAGLAAALAPYATDEPRALRRLLVTVLLRGCRSATPFSSLLAIPTLLVPHRTFATRDMDLDVFGTDISLALIAICAAWNENVQSPIEVCEALVHILEWVTEYEDPTSIHLHGFGQQAVDRIRALTLEHAPDRVSALDVSLAIIASSEDVPDDLKAATEVHFDGIPFTSTLADLRSATNRKQPQGSRESTPPPTWAF
;
A
#
# COMPACT_ATOMS: atom_id res chain seq x y z
N MET A 1 61.41 18.75 -1.77
CA MET A 1 59.98 18.77 -1.38
C MET A 1 59.80 19.91 -0.39
N SER A 2 58.72 20.67 -0.48
CA SER A 2 58.45 21.73 0.50
C SER A 2 57.80 21.12 1.74
N LEU A 3 58.23 21.54 2.93
CA LEU A 3 57.59 21.15 4.18
C LEU A 3 56.24 21.88 4.25
N ALA A 4 55.15 21.13 4.23
CA ALA A 4 53.79 21.67 4.31
C ALA A 4 53.33 21.82 5.77
N TYR A 5 53.71 20.88 6.64
CA TYR A 5 53.38 20.90 8.06
C TYR A 5 54.45 20.18 8.88
N PHE A 6 54.75 20.66 10.07
CA PHE A 6 55.54 19.97 11.09
C PHE A 6 54.97 20.27 12.47
N GLY A 7 54.70 19.24 13.26
CA GLY A 7 54.15 19.41 14.60
C GLY A 7 53.96 18.09 15.34
N THR A 8 53.64 18.17 16.63
CA THR A 8 53.25 17.04 17.48
C THR A 8 51.74 17.07 17.68
N LEU A 9 51.06 16.02 17.24
CA LEU A 9 49.64 15.82 17.41
C LEU A 9 49.35 15.10 18.73
N THR A 10 48.33 15.56 19.43
CA THR A 10 47.71 14.85 20.56
C THR A 10 46.29 14.46 20.14
N PRO A 11 45.87 13.19 20.29
CA PRO A 11 44.53 12.79 19.90
C PRO A 11 43.47 13.49 20.78
N GLY A 12 42.31 13.77 20.21
CA GLY A 12 41.11 14.10 20.97
C GLY A 12 40.50 12.87 21.67
N PRO A 13 39.36 13.02 22.36
CA PRO A 13 38.71 11.93 23.09
C PRO A 13 38.34 10.71 22.23
N SER A 14 38.17 10.89 20.91
CA SER A 14 37.89 9.82 19.93
C SER A 14 39.13 9.19 19.31
N GLY A 15 40.35 9.51 19.78
CA GLY A 15 41.59 9.03 19.18
C GLY A 15 41.96 9.72 17.87
N VAL A 16 41.39 10.91 17.61
CA VAL A 16 41.51 11.64 16.33
C VAL A 16 42.22 12.98 16.51
N ALA A 17 43.16 13.31 15.62
CA ALA A 17 43.70 14.65 15.43
C ALA A 17 43.53 15.11 13.97
N THR A 18 43.46 16.42 13.74
CA THR A 18 43.27 16.98 12.40
C THR A 18 44.33 18.03 12.07
N ILE A 19 44.76 18.05 10.82
CA ILE A 19 45.66 19.03 10.24
C ILE A 19 44.90 19.71 9.10
N ARG A 20 44.64 21.00 9.26
CA ARG A 20 43.99 21.83 8.24
C ARG A 20 45.03 22.72 7.58
N PHE A 21 45.13 22.65 6.25
CA PHE A 21 45.97 23.54 5.46
C PHE A 21 45.17 24.80 5.06
N SER A 22 45.81 25.96 5.15
CA SER A 22 45.21 27.23 4.69
C SER A 22 45.07 27.29 3.15
N VAL A 23 45.95 26.58 2.43
CA VAL A 23 46.01 26.52 0.97
C VAL A 23 45.99 25.03 0.55
N PRO A 24 45.37 24.64 -0.58
CA PRO A 24 45.40 23.26 -1.05
C PRO A 24 46.84 22.75 -1.23
N VAL A 25 47.13 21.58 -0.67
CA VAL A 25 48.44 20.93 -0.75
C VAL A 25 48.31 19.62 -1.51
N ILE A 26 49.15 19.42 -2.53
CA ILE A 26 49.36 18.10 -3.12
C ILE A 26 50.31 17.34 -2.20
N LEU A 27 49.77 16.38 -1.44
CA LEU A 27 50.52 15.58 -0.48
C LEU A 27 51.49 14.66 -1.24
N GLN A 28 52.75 14.62 -0.81
CA GLN A 28 53.80 13.79 -1.44
C GLN A 28 54.37 12.76 -0.47
N THR A 29 54.73 13.20 0.73
CA THR A 29 55.38 12.33 1.71
C THR A 29 54.95 12.70 3.11
N PHE A 30 54.69 11.68 3.90
CA PHE A 30 54.37 11.74 5.31
C PHE A 30 55.54 11.13 6.08
N ARG A 31 56.11 11.87 7.03
CA ARG A 31 57.20 11.39 7.88
C ARG A 31 56.75 11.36 9.34
N ILE A 32 56.90 10.21 10.00
CA ILE A 32 56.78 10.10 11.46
C ILE A 32 58.17 10.18 12.08
N VAL A 33 58.33 11.01 13.11
CA VAL A 33 59.61 11.25 13.80
C VAL A 33 59.59 10.56 15.16
N PRO A 34 60.48 9.59 15.43
CA PRO A 34 60.52 8.89 16.72
C PRO A 34 60.85 9.79 17.90
N ASN A 35 60.56 9.32 19.10
CA ASN A 35 60.88 10.03 20.33
C ASN A 35 62.39 10.34 20.41
N ARG A 36 62.75 11.60 20.74
CA ARG A 36 64.13 12.09 20.90
C ARG A 36 64.99 12.04 19.63
N VAL A 37 64.44 11.70 18.47
CA VAL A 37 65.15 11.74 17.19
C VAL A 37 64.97 13.11 16.53
N SER A 38 66.06 13.69 16.02
CA SER A 38 65.99 14.97 15.31
C SER A 38 65.30 14.81 13.95
N ALA A 39 64.24 15.59 13.71
CA ALA A 39 63.47 15.57 12.47
C ALA A 39 64.27 16.07 11.25
N PHE A 40 65.23 16.98 11.47
CA PHE A 40 66.00 17.64 10.42
C PHE A 40 67.48 17.75 10.80
N LYS A 41 68.38 17.30 9.91
CA LYS A 41 69.84 17.23 10.14
C LYS A 41 70.51 18.54 10.62
N HIS A 42 69.91 19.70 10.33
CA HIS A 42 70.51 21.01 10.59
C HIS A 42 69.65 21.93 11.47
N VAL A 43 68.52 21.46 12.01
CA VAL A 43 67.63 22.26 12.85
C VAL A 43 67.68 21.73 14.27
N ARG A 44 68.30 22.50 15.19
CA ARG A 44 68.31 22.17 16.62
C ARG A 44 66.94 22.47 17.22
N GLY A 45 66.46 21.60 18.10
CA GLY A 45 65.18 21.78 18.82
C GLY A 45 63.96 21.11 18.18
N CYS A 46 64.07 20.55 16.96
CA CYS A 46 63.00 19.78 16.34
C CYS A 46 63.21 18.28 16.59
N THR A 47 63.04 17.83 17.83
CA THR A 47 63.06 16.40 18.20
C THR A 47 61.65 15.84 18.23
N GLY A 48 61.48 14.58 17.81
CA GLY A 48 60.19 13.90 17.94
C GLY A 48 59.81 13.62 19.38
N GLU A 49 58.51 13.61 19.64
CA GLU A 49 57.87 13.23 20.91
C GLU A 49 56.88 12.07 20.71
N THR A 50 57.04 11.28 19.63
CA THR A 50 56.12 10.20 19.29
C THR A 50 56.07 9.14 20.39
N SER A 51 54.87 8.83 20.89
CA SER A 51 54.60 7.83 21.92
C SER A 51 53.20 7.25 21.73
N PRO A 52 52.98 5.94 21.94
CA PRO A 52 53.95 4.91 22.34
C PRO A 52 54.91 4.52 21.21
N SER A 53 55.87 3.63 21.49
CA SER A 53 56.88 3.18 20.51
C SER A 53 56.27 2.35 19.37
N GLN A 54 55.07 1.78 19.54
CA GLN A 54 54.38 1.01 18.51
C GLN A 54 52.88 1.27 18.55
N PHE A 55 52.25 1.55 17.41
CA PHE A 55 50.80 1.74 17.27
C PHE A 55 50.36 1.68 15.81
N SER A 56 49.07 1.41 15.59
CA SER A 56 48.44 1.50 14.28
C SER A 56 47.75 2.87 14.11
N LEU A 57 47.86 3.43 12.92
CA LEU A 57 47.27 4.72 12.57
C LEU A 57 46.55 4.65 11.21
N LYS A 58 45.37 5.28 11.14
CA LYS A 58 44.61 5.53 9.91
C LYS A 58 44.71 7.02 9.58
N ILE A 59 45.16 7.33 8.37
CA ILE A 59 45.24 8.68 7.84
C ILE A 59 44.11 8.85 6.82
N TYR A 60 43.24 9.82 7.02
CA TYR A 60 42.25 10.24 6.04
C TYR A 60 42.66 11.56 5.41
N SER A 61 42.58 11.66 4.09
CA SER A 61 42.82 12.90 3.36
C SER A 61 41.60 13.24 2.51
N ASN A 62 41.05 14.45 2.68
CA ASN A 62 40.04 14.93 1.74
C ASN A 62 40.72 15.16 0.38
N ALA A 63 40.26 14.45 -0.65
CA ALA A 63 40.83 14.48 -1.98
C ALA A 63 39.95 15.30 -2.94
N SER A 64 40.41 16.50 -3.28
CA SER A 64 39.85 17.29 -4.37
C SER A 64 40.62 16.99 -5.66
N MET A 65 39.98 16.29 -6.59
CA MET A 65 40.57 15.90 -7.88
C MET A 65 41.03 17.14 -8.67
N LEU A 66 42.27 17.10 -9.15
CA LEU A 66 42.76 18.16 -10.04
C LEU A 66 42.19 17.97 -11.45
N PRO A 67 41.91 19.07 -12.19
CA PRO A 67 41.50 18.98 -13.58
C PRO A 67 42.49 18.14 -14.40
N THR A 68 41.96 17.23 -15.21
CA THR A 68 42.74 16.44 -16.16
C THR A 68 42.39 16.89 -17.59
N GLU A 69 43.23 16.54 -18.58
CA GLU A 69 42.96 16.91 -19.99
C GLU A 69 41.63 16.33 -20.50
N THR A 70 41.16 15.21 -19.93
CA THR A 70 39.90 14.54 -20.28
C THR A 70 38.69 15.13 -19.56
N GLU A 71 38.87 15.70 -18.36
CA GLU A 71 37.80 16.31 -17.57
C GLU A 71 38.27 17.66 -16.97
N PRO A 72 37.99 18.78 -17.64
CA PRO A 72 38.44 20.11 -17.20
C PRO A 72 37.65 20.67 -16.01
N LYS A 73 36.49 20.10 -15.70
CA LYS A 73 35.66 20.41 -14.52
C LYS A 73 35.22 19.10 -13.85
N PRO A 74 36.11 18.40 -13.13
CA PRO A 74 35.71 17.23 -12.36
C PRO A 74 34.63 17.64 -11.34
N LYS A 75 33.56 16.86 -11.22
CA LYS A 75 32.53 17.09 -10.19
C LYS A 75 33.22 17.11 -8.82
N ALA A 76 32.96 18.16 -8.03
CA ALA A 76 33.53 18.31 -6.70
C ALA A 76 33.09 17.14 -5.80
N THR A 77 33.95 16.12 -5.71
CA THR A 77 33.78 14.95 -4.86
C THR A 77 34.64 15.18 -3.62
N ASN A 78 34.02 15.48 -2.48
CA ASN A 78 34.70 15.56 -1.18
C ASN A 78 34.90 14.13 -0.63
N THR A 79 35.65 13.30 -1.36
CA THR A 79 35.92 11.93 -0.95
C THR A 79 37.08 11.89 0.05
N LEU A 80 36.91 11.17 1.15
CA LEU A 80 37.96 10.93 2.14
C LEU A 80 38.75 9.67 1.74
N LEU A 81 40.02 9.84 1.37
CA LEU A 81 40.92 8.70 1.10
C LEU A 81 41.54 8.21 2.40
N CYS A 82 41.35 6.93 2.74
CA CYS A 82 41.92 6.30 3.92
C CYS A 82 43.24 5.57 3.60
N THR A 83 44.22 5.65 4.50
CA THR A 83 45.45 4.86 4.45
C THR A 83 45.79 4.37 5.86
N GLN A 84 45.97 3.06 6.02
CA GLN A 84 46.40 2.46 7.28
C GLN A 84 47.91 2.25 7.29
N LEU A 85 48.56 2.60 8.41
CA LEU A 85 49.99 2.45 8.64
C LEU A 85 50.23 1.87 10.03
N ASP A 86 51.21 1.00 10.14
CA ASP A 86 51.70 0.50 11.43
C ASP A 86 53.07 1.13 11.71
N TYR A 87 53.17 1.80 12.86
CA TYR A 87 54.37 2.49 13.28
C TYR A 87 55.16 1.64 14.29
N VAL A 88 56.48 1.58 14.13
CA VAL A 88 57.40 0.81 14.99
C VAL A 88 58.69 1.60 15.24
N ASP A 89 58.69 2.48 16.26
CA ASP A 89 59.78 3.30 16.86
C ASP A 89 60.95 3.78 15.98
N GLU A 90 60.76 3.80 14.67
CA GLU A 90 61.75 4.11 13.65
C GLU A 90 61.25 5.26 12.80
N MET A 91 62.15 5.98 12.15
CA MET A 91 61.75 7.09 11.29
C MET A 91 61.05 6.52 10.06
N LEU A 92 59.73 6.71 9.98
CA LEU A 92 58.90 6.19 8.91
C LEU A 92 58.65 7.27 7.86
N ASP A 93 59.12 7.05 6.63
CA ASP A 93 58.81 7.87 5.46
C ASP A 93 57.82 7.15 4.55
N TRP A 94 56.56 7.60 4.54
CA TRP A 94 55.51 7.05 3.69
C TRP A 94 55.19 7.99 2.53
N LYS A 95 55.11 7.47 1.30
CA LYS A 95 54.85 8.27 0.10
C LYS A 95 53.38 8.15 -0.32
N PHE A 96 52.71 9.29 -0.51
CA PHE A 96 51.35 9.34 -1.06
C PHE A 96 51.39 8.99 -2.55
N SER A 97 50.86 7.82 -2.93
CA SER A 97 50.70 7.38 -4.32
C SER A 97 49.24 7.45 -4.77
N ILE A 98 48.65 8.64 -4.76
CA ILE A 98 47.27 8.85 -5.24
C ILE A 98 47.33 9.11 -6.75
N THR A 99 46.73 8.21 -7.54
CA THR A 99 46.57 8.34 -9.00
C THR A 99 45.08 8.26 -9.32
N PRO A 100 44.44 9.31 -9.87
CA PRO A 100 45.00 10.60 -10.32
C PRO A 100 45.41 11.54 -9.17
N ARG A 101 46.26 12.54 -9.45
CA ARG A 101 46.75 13.48 -8.43
C ARG A 101 45.60 14.30 -7.84
N ALA A 102 45.41 14.20 -6.53
CA ALA A 102 44.46 15.01 -5.77
C ALA A 102 45.16 16.07 -4.91
N SER A 103 44.46 17.16 -4.65
CA SER A 103 44.85 18.16 -3.65
C SER A 103 44.05 17.97 -2.37
N SER A 104 44.64 18.32 -1.22
CA SER A 104 43.97 18.20 0.08
C SER A 104 44.09 19.47 0.90
N ARG A 105 43.00 19.81 1.61
CA ARG A 105 42.97 20.87 2.64
C ARG A 105 42.87 20.32 4.06
N LEU A 106 42.58 19.03 4.21
CA LEU A 106 42.33 18.39 5.50
C LEU A 106 42.96 17.00 5.53
N VAL A 107 43.79 16.76 6.53
CA VAL A 107 44.32 15.45 6.89
C VAL A 107 43.82 15.12 8.29
N ILE A 108 43.22 13.96 8.46
CA ILE A 108 42.73 13.42 9.73
C ILE A 108 43.64 12.25 10.07
N VAL A 109 44.14 12.19 11.29
CA VAL A 109 44.95 11.09 11.80
C VAL A 109 44.19 10.46 12.96
N GLN A 110 43.88 9.18 12.84
CA GLN A 110 43.18 8.39 13.86
C GLN A 110 44.06 7.23 14.29
N GLY A 111 44.27 7.00 15.58
CA GLY A 111 45.08 5.88 16.03
C GLY A 111 45.29 5.87 17.54
N SER A 112 45.93 4.80 18.03
CA SER A 112 46.24 4.59 19.46
C SER A 112 47.57 5.22 19.88
N TYR A 113 47.80 6.49 19.53
CA TYR A 113 48.99 7.24 19.95
C TYR A 113 48.69 8.25 21.06
N GLU A 114 49.61 8.47 22.00
CA GLU A 114 49.51 9.55 22.99
C GLU A 114 50.00 10.88 22.42
N LYS A 115 51.13 10.83 21.70
CA LYS A 115 51.72 11.95 20.96
C LYS A 115 52.27 11.42 19.65
N LEU A 116 52.10 12.18 18.56
CA LEU A 116 52.63 11.81 17.25
C LEU A 116 53.34 13.01 16.62
N THR A 117 54.66 12.96 16.51
CA THR A 117 55.41 13.99 15.77
C THR A 117 55.52 13.63 14.30
N ILE A 118 55.05 14.54 13.46
CA ILE A 118 54.83 14.32 12.04
C ILE A 118 55.41 15.50 11.23
N ALA A 119 56.04 15.19 10.11
CA ALA A 119 56.38 16.15 9.04
C ALA A 119 55.66 15.75 7.74
N ILE A 120 54.83 16.63 7.19
CA ILE A 120 54.15 16.46 5.90
C ILE A 120 54.89 17.28 4.84
N TYR A 121 55.22 16.64 3.74
CA TYR A 121 55.83 17.26 2.57
C TYR A 121 54.86 17.25 1.39
N GLY A 122 54.82 18.37 0.67
CA GLY A 122 53.93 18.52 -0.47
C GLY A 122 54.26 19.73 -1.33
N ARG A 123 53.42 19.97 -2.33
CA ARG A 123 53.46 21.17 -3.18
C ARG A 123 52.18 21.98 -2.94
N PHE A 124 52.34 23.23 -2.52
CA PHE A 124 51.24 24.19 -2.47
C PHE A 124 50.78 24.53 -3.88
N LEU A 125 49.46 24.50 -4.11
CA LEU A 125 48.88 25.00 -5.35
C LEU A 125 48.76 26.53 -5.24
N PRO A 126 49.37 27.31 -6.16
CA PRO A 126 49.12 28.74 -6.22
C PRO A 126 47.63 28.94 -6.54
N GLU A 127 46.92 29.72 -5.72
CA GLU A 127 45.55 30.13 -6.01
C GLU A 127 45.54 30.89 -7.34
N GLY A 128 45.09 30.23 -8.39
CA GLY A 128 44.96 30.81 -9.72
C GLY A 128 43.82 31.83 -9.73
N SER A 129 44.16 33.08 -10.07
CA SER A 129 43.29 34.22 -10.36
C SER A 129 42.28 34.62 -9.29
N VAL A 130 42.63 35.70 -8.59
CA VAL A 130 41.76 36.67 -7.93
C VAL A 130 40.35 36.69 -8.55
N GLU A 131 39.40 36.06 -7.86
CA GLU A 131 37.99 36.35 -8.01
C GLU A 131 37.80 37.82 -7.57
N PRO A 132 37.17 38.68 -8.40
CA PRO A 132 37.06 40.11 -8.09
C PRO A 132 36.30 40.32 -6.77
N PRO A 133 36.60 41.39 -6.02
CA PRO A 133 36.02 41.60 -4.70
C PRO A 133 34.50 41.63 -4.80
N ALA A 134 33.85 40.72 -4.07
CA ALA A 134 32.40 40.63 -4.00
C ALA A 134 31.81 42.01 -3.61
N PRO A 135 30.82 42.52 -4.36
CA PRO A 135 30.12 43.73 -3.96
C PRO A 135 29.41 43.46 -2.63
N THR A 136 29.47 44.44 -1.74
CA THR A 136 28.77 44.48 -0.45
C THR A 136 27.28 44.27 -0.67
N LEU A 137 26.82 43.03 -0.56
CA LEU A 137 25.40 42.67 -0.67
C LEU A 137 24.71 43.05 0.63
N ALA A 138 23.91 44.12 0.54
CA ALA A 138 22.85 44.39 1.48
C ALA A 138 21.90 43.17 1.55
N PRO A 139 21.30 42.89 2.73
CA PRO A 139 20.42 41.73 2.92
C PRO A 139 19.34 41.72 1.85
N THR A 140 19.38 40.70 0.99
CA THR A 140 18.36 40.48 -0.03
C THR A 140 17.15 39.89 0.68
N VAL A 141 16.09 40.69 0.79
CA VAL A 141 14.77 40.20 1.19
C VAL A 141 14.34 39.18 0.15
N LEU A 142 14.13 37.93 0.57
CA LEU A 142 13.54 36.89 -0.27
C LEU A 142 12.23 37.45 -0.86
N PRO A 143 12.01 37.35 -2.19
CA PRO A 143 10.76 37.79 -2.76
C PRO A 143 9.61 37.03 -2.08
N PRO A 144 8.54 37.71 -1.64
CA PRO A 144 7.38 37.04 -1.07
C PRO A 144 6.87 36.02 -2.10
N VAL A 145 6.67 34.79 -1.67
CA VAL A 145 6.05 33.74 -2.50
C VAL A 145 4.70 34.28 -2.95
N ALA A 146 4.56 34.54 -4.26
CA ALA A 146 3.31 35.00 -4.82
C ALA A 146 2.31 33.85 -4.75
N THR A 147 1.19 34.05 -4.06
CA THR A 147 0.08 33.10 -4.04
C THR A 147 -0.49 33.01 -5.47
N HIS A 148 -0.38 31.84 -6.09
CA HIS A 148 -0.97 31.60 -7.41
C HIS A 148 -2.48 31.45 -7.24
N ALA A 149 -3.26 32.34 -7.83
CA ALA A 149 -4.72 32.21 -7.86
C ALA A 149 -5.12 30.91 -8.58
N LEU A 150 -6.06 30.17 -8.00
CA LEU A 150 -6.56 28.92 -8.59
C LEU A 150 -7.19 29.18 -9.98
N PRO A 151 -7.01 28.26 -10.95
CA PRO A 151 -7.76 28.31 -12.20
C PRO A 151 -9.27 28.28 -11.92
N ARG A 152 -10.04 29.13 -12.61
CA ARG A 152 -11.51 29.22 -12.45
C ARG A 152 -12.27 27.89 -12.60
N SER A 153 -11.68 26.92 -13.30
CA SER A 153 -12.25 25.58 -13.49
C SER A 153 -12.15 24.68 -12.26
N ILE A 154 -11.29 25.02 -11.30
CA ILE A 154 -11.01 24.22 -10.08
C ILE A 154 -11.32 25.02 -8.80
N ASP A 155 -11.46 26.35 -8.90
CA ASP A 155 -11.84 27.20 -7.78
C ASP A 155 -13.30 26.98 -7.36
N VAL A 156 -13.49 26.20 -6.29
CA VAL A 156 -14.80 25.82 -5.75
C VAL A 156 -15.62 27.03 -5.29
N SER A 157 -14.98 28.17 -4.98
CA SER A 157 -15.67 29.38 -4.54
C SER A 157 -16.34 30.15 -5.68
N ILE A 158 -15.95 29.88 -6.93
CA ILE A 158 -16.42 30.59 -8.13
C ILE A 158 -17.32 29.69 -9.01
N LEU A 159 -17.30 28.37 -8.79
CA LEU A 159 -18.07 27.43 -9.60
C LEU A 159 -19.58 27.62 -9.40
N PRO A 160 -20.38 27.71 -10.49
CA PRO A 160 -21.84 27.83 -10.40
C PRO A 160 -22.49 26.57 -9.81
N ASN A 161 -21.79 25.43 -9.83
CA ASN A 161 -22.21 24.20 -9.20
C ASN A 161 -21.04 23.63 -8.37
N SER A 162 -21.16 23.70 -7.04
CA SER A 162 -20.14 23.23 -6.10
C SER A 162 -19.81 21.74 -6.25
N SER A 163 -20.76 20.94 -6.74
CA SER A 163 -20.58 19.49 -6.97
C SER A 163 -19.87 19.13 -8.28
N GLN A 164 -19.62 20.10 -9.17
CA GLN A 164 -19.13 19.85 -10.53
C GLN A 164 -17.75 19.17 -10.55
N THR A 165 -16.84 19.55 -9.65
CA THR A 165 -15.52 18.93 -9.54
C THR A 165 -15.62 17.45 -9.18
N ALA A 166 -16.43 17.11 -8.17
CA ALA A 166 -16.67 15.73 -7.77
C ALA A 166 -17.36 14.91 -8.88
N LYS A 167 -18.36 15.49 -9.58
CA LYS A 167 -18.99 14.85 -10.75
C LYS A 167 -18.00 14.58 -11.88
N SER A 168 -17.11 15.52 -12.16
CA SER A 168 -16.08 15.38 -13.21
C SER A 168 -15.05 14.30 -12.86
N LEU A 169 -14.70 14.16 -11.57
CA LEU A 169 -13.82 13.10 -11.08
C LEU A 169 -14.45 11.71 -11.28
N LEU A 170 -15.76 11.57 -11.02
CA LEU A 170 -16.48 10.30 -11.19
C LEU A 170 -16.71 9.97 -12.67
N MET A 171 -17.01 10.96 -13.52
CA MET A 171 -17.21 10.75 -14.97
C MET A 171 -15.96 10.25 -15.71
N ALA A 172 -14.78 10.27 -15.07
CA ALA A 172 -13.56 9.72 -15.65
C ALA A 172 -13.61 8.21 -15.91
N ASN A 173 -14.50 7.48 -15.24
CA ASN A 173 -14.77 6.06 -15.49
C ASN A 173 -16.29 5.83 -15.47
N THR A 174 -16.84 5.28 -16.54
CA THR A 174 -18.29 5.02 -16.65
C THR A 174 -18.79 3.97 -15.66
N ALA A 175 -17.89 3.19 -15.05
CA ALA A 175 -18.22 2.24 -13.99
C ALA A 175 -18.43 2.90 -12.61
N ASN A 176 -18.04 4.17 -12.43
CA ASN A 176 -18.21 4.85 -11.15
C ASN A 176 -19.69 5.18 -10.89
N PRO A 177 -20.18 5.02 -9.66
CA PRO A 177 -21.52 5.41 -9.30
C PRO A 177 -21.67 6.93 -9.36
N PRO A 178 -22.89 7.44 -9.60
CA PRO A 178 -23.14 8.86 -9.62
C PRO A 178 -22.90 9.47 -8.24
N LEU A 179 -22.44 10.72 -8.18
CA LEU A 179 -22.11 11.42 -6.92
C LEU A 179 -23.23 11.35 -5.87
N ARG A 180 -24.50 11.40 -6.31
CA ARG A 180 -25.66 11.28 -5.42
C ARG A 180 -25.67 9.95 -4.65
N HIS A 181 -25.29 8.85 -5.29
CA HIS A 181 -25.25 7.53 -4.67
C HIS A 181 -24.13 7.44 -3.65
N ILE A 182 -23.00 8.09 -3.92
CA ILE A 182 -21.87 8.21 -2.99
C ILE A 182 -22.26 9.04 -1.76
N LEU A 183 -22.85 10.22 -1.96
CA LEU A 183 -23.31 11.09 -0.87
C LEU A 183 -24.38 10.40 -0.02
N HIS A 184 -25.33 9.72 -0.65
CA HIS A 184 -26.34 8.93 0.04
C HIS A 184 -25.70 7.80 0.84
N SER A 185 -24.78 7.03 0.24
CA SER A 185 -24.07 5.95 0.92
C SER A 185 -23.31 6.44 2.14
N LEU A 186 -22.64 7.59 2.02
CA LEU A 186 -21.95 8.25 3.13
C LEU A 186 -22.93 8.66 4.23
N LEU A 187 -24.07 9.26 3.87
CA LEU A 187 -25.08 9.69 4.85
C LEU A 187 -25.73 8.49 5.54
N CYS A 188 -26.05 7.42 4.82
CA CYS A 188 -26.56 6.17 5.40
C CYS A 188 -25.54 5.49 6.30
N TYR A 189 -24.26 5.50 5.91
CA TYR A 189 -23.15 5.00 6.74
C TYR A 189 -23.08 5.75 8.07
N VAL A 190 -23.33 7.06 8.08
CA VAL A 190 -23.34 7.87 9.30
C VAL A 190 -24.62 7.68 10.13
N THR A 191 -25.76 7.36 9.51
CA THR A 191 -27.08 7.38 10.20
C THR A 191 -27.62 6.03 10.61
N THR A 192 -27.08 4.91 10.12
CA THR A 192 -27.60 3.57 10.44
C THR A 192 -26.69 2.84 11.43
N PRO A 193 -27.18 2.44 12.62
CA PRO A 193 -26.38 1.71 13.61
C PRO A 193 -25.99 0.28 13.16
N GLU A 194 -26.57 -0.23 12.08
CA GLU A 194 -26.46 -1.63 11.64
C GLU A 194 -25.26 -1.95 10.71
N GLY A 195 -24.46 -0.96 10.29
CA GLY A 195 -23.20 -1.19 9.54
C GLY A 195 -23.32 -1.18 8.02
N PRO A 196 -22.18 -1.33 7.30
CA PRO A 196 -22.16 -1.22 5.84
C PRO A 196 -22.73 -2.48 5.20
N PHE A 197 -23.76 -2.27 4.36
CA PHE A 197 -24.28 -3.15 3.31
C PHE A 197 -24.35 -4.64 3.66
N ASP A 198 -25.48 -5.08 4.23
CA ASP A 198 -26.09 -6.29 3.67
C ASP A 198 -26.45 -5.91 2.23
N GLU A 199 -25.66 -6.42 1.28
CA GLU A 199 -25.92 -6.29 -0.15
C GLU A 199 -27.40 -6.54 -0.38
N TRP A 200 -28.06 -5.61 -1.07
CA TRP A 200 -29.39 -5.89 -1.55
C TRP A 200 -29.22 -7.06 -2.49
N ASP A 201 -29.87 -8.17 -2.18
CA ASP A 201 -30.02 -9.26 -3.14
C ASP A 201 -30.73 -8.63 -4.34
N GLU A 202 -30.01 -8.30 -5.42
CA GLU A 202 -30.56 -7.67 -6.63
C GLU A 202 -31.73 -8.52 -7.18
N SER A 203 -31.79 -9.79 -6.81
CA SER A 203 -32.89 -10.72 -7.05
C SER A 203 -34.23 -10.32 -6.43
N ASN A 204 -34.24 -9.48 -5.37
CA ASN A 204 -35.46 -9.14 -4.62
C ASN A 204 -36.16 -7.86 -5.11
N GLY A 205 -35.64 -7.18 -6.14
CA GLY A 205 -36.29 -6.02 -6.76
C GLY A 205 -36.35 -4.75 -5.88
N ASN A 206 -36.83 -3.66 -6.48
CA ASN A 206 -36.93 -2.33 -5.86
C ASN A 206 -37.88 -2.36 -4.65
N PRO A 207 -37.43 -2.02 -3.43
CA PRO A 207 -38.25 -2.03 -2.21
C PRO A 207 -39.47 -1.12 -2.31
N LEU A 208 -39.37 -0.04 -3.07
CA LEU A 208 -40.48 0.88 -3.26
C LEU A 208 -41.56 0.25 -4.15
N GLU A 209 -41.17 -0.51 -5.18
CA GLU A 209 -42.13 -1.29 -5.99
C GLU A 209 -42.78 -2.41 -5.15
N ARG A 210 -42.00 -3.12 -4.34
CA ARG A 210 -42.54 -4.12 -3.41
C ARG A 210 -43.51 -3.53 -2.39
N LEU A 211 -43.20 -2.35 -1.87
CA LEU A 211 -44.08 -1.61 -0.96
C LEU A 211 -45.40 -1.26 -1.66
N LEU A 212 -45.33 -0.84 -2.93
CA LEU A 212 -46.51 -0.52 -3.74
C LEU A 212 -47.34 -1.76 -4.15
N GLU A 213 -46.69 -2.92 -4.22
CA GLU A 213 -47.34 -4.23 -4.47
C GLU A 213 -47.83 -4.90 -3.17
N SER A 214 -47.48 -4.35 -2.00
CA SER A 214 -47.82 -4.93 -0.70
C SER A 214 -49.32 -4.79 -0.41
N ASP A 215 -49.96 -5.90 -0.04
CA ASP A 215 -51.38 -5.93 0.39
C ASP A 215 -51.57 -5.42 1.84
N THR A 216 -50.62 -4.66 2.40
CA THR A 216 -50.72 -4.10 3.75
C THR A 216 -51.94 -3.19 3.89
N ILE A 217 -52.83 -3.51 4.83
CA ILE A 217 -54.12 -2.81 5.01
C ILE A 217 -53.98 -1.61 5.97
N ASP A 218 -52.96 -1.58 6.83
CA ASP A 218 -52.75 -0.51 7.82
C ASP A 218 -51.84 0.61 7.27
N ALA A 219 -52.35 1.83 7.26
CA ALA A 219 -51.65 3.04 6.81
C ALA A 219 -50.39 3.34 7.61
N VAL A 220 -50.38 3.06 8.93
CA VAL A 220 -49.23 3.34 9.80
C VAL A 220 -48.10 2.34 9.53
N GLU A 221 -48.43 1.05 9.37
CA GLU A 221 -47.46 0.02 9.02
C GLU A 221 -46.84 0.30 7.65
N LEU A 222 -47.65 0.70 6.68
CA LEU A 222 -47.16 1.08 5.34
C LEU A 222 -46.18 2.26 5.41
N MET A 223 -46.48 3.30 6.20
CA MET A 223 -45.55 4.42 6.37
C MET A 223 -44.26 4.03 7.09
N GLN A 224 -44.30 3.09 8.04
CA GLN A 224 -43.09 2.55 8.66
C GLN A 224 -42.24 1.76 7.66
N GLU A 225 -42.86 0.93 6.82
CA GLU A 225 -42.16 0.21 5.75
C GLU A 225 -41.57 1.17 4.72
N ALA A 226 -42.27 2.26 4.38
CA ALA A 226 -41.74 3.33 3.54
C ALA A 226 -40.47 3.95 4.13
N VAL A 227 -40.47 4.24 5.44
CA VAL A 227 -39.27 4.72 6.14
C VAL A 227 -38.13 3.71 6.04
N GLN A 228 -38.40 2.42 6.23
CA GLN A 228 -37.36 1.37 6.12
C GLN A 228 -36.82 1.22 4.69
N ALA A 229 -37.68 1.31 3.69
CA ALA A 229 -37.28 1.30 2.28
C ALA A 229 -36.37 2.49 1.94
N LEU A 230 -36.72 3.69 2.41
CA LEU A 230 -35.99 4.93 2.14
C LEU A 230 -34.70 5.10 2.95
N ARG A 231 -34.50 4.32 4.02
CA ARG A 231 -33.23 4.30 4.78
C ARG A 231 -32.06 3.73 3.97
N LYS A 232 -32.34 3.01 2.89
CA LYS A 232 -31.36 2.41 2.01
C LYS A 232 -31.40 3.11 0.63
N PRO A 233 -30.28 3.16 -0.14
CA PRO A 233 -30.26 3.81 -1.45
C PRO A 233 -31.16 3.08 -2.44
N LEU A 234 -32.17 3.76 -2.98
CA LEU A 234 -33.04 3.20 -4.01
C LEU A 234 -32.36 3.26 -5.40
N PRO A 235 -32.63 2.31 -6.30
CA PRO A 235 -32.26 2.42 -7.71
C PRO A 235 -32.94 3.63 -8.38
N GLU A 236 -32.58 3.97 -9.62
CA GLU A 236 -33.28 5.05 -10.33
C GLU A 236 -34.78 4.73 -10.45
N ILE A 237 -35.59 5.50 -9.73
CA ILE A 237 -37.05 5.40 -9.72
C ILE A 237 -37.59 6.26 -10.87
N ASP A 238 -38.44 5.68 -11.69
CA ASP A 238 -39.17 6.41 -12.72
C ASP A 238 -40.25 7.33 -12.10
N GLU A 239 -40.68 8.33 -12.86
CA GLU A 239 -41.62 9.34 -12.40
C GLU A 239 -43.00 8.73 -12.01
N SER A 240 -43.40 7.62 -12.65
CA SER A 240 -44.70 6.99 -12.39
C SER A 240 -44.72 6.29 -11.03
N THR A 241 -43.68 5.51 -10.71
CA THR A 241 -43.50 4.87 -9.41
C THR A 241 -43.38 5.89 -8.28
N ALA A 242 -42.63 6.99 -8.49
CA ALA A 242 -42.51 8.07 -7.52
C ALA A 242 -43.86 8.77 -7.23
N THR A 243 -44.67 8.98 -8.27
CA THR A 243 -46.01 9.56 -8.15
C THR A 243 -46.97 8.61 -7.44
N GLN A 244 -46.92 7.31 -7.75
CA GLN A 244 -47.74 6.30 -7.09
C GLN A 244 -47.42 6.20 -5.60
N PHE A 245 -46.13 6.18 -5.24
CA PHE A 245 -45.68 6.24 -3.84
C PHE A 245 -46.19 7.47 -3.12
N THR A 246 -46.16 8.63 -3.77
CA THR A 246 -46.68 9.86 -3.17
C THR A 246 -48.20 9.80 -2.96
N SER A 247 -48.95 9.19 -3.88
CA SER A 247 -50.40 8.94 -3.71
C SER A 247 -50.66 8.06 -2.49
N VAL A 248 -49.91 6.97 -2.34
CA VAL A 248 -50.06 6.04 -1.22
C VAL A 248 -49.71 6.72 0.12
N VAL A 249 -48.67 7.55 0.16
CA VAL A 249 -48.32 8.34 1.35
C VAL A 249 -49.45 9.32 1.70
N ASN A 250 -50.04 10.01 0.71
CA ASN A 250 -51.16 10.92 0.94
C ASN A 250 -52.42 10.20 1.43
N GLU A 251 -52.74 9.05 0.84
CA GLU A 251 -53.88 8.21 1.28
C GLU A 251 -53.68 7.74 2.73
N SER A 252 -52.43 7.40 3.08
CA SER A 252 -52.05 6.95 4.44
C SER A 252 -52.11 8.08 5.48
N LEU A 253 -51.88 9.34 5.08
CA LEU A 253 -52.00 10.50 5.97
C LEU A 253 -53.45 10.77 6.38
N GLY A 254 -54.41 10.57 5.47
CA GLY A 254 -55.82 10.93 5.68
C GLY A 254 -56.04 12.45 5.86
N GLU A 255 -57.28 12.85 6.18
CA GLU A 255 -57.63 14.27 6.33
C GLU A 255 -57.13 14.89 7.66
N ASN A 256 -56.96 14.07 8.70
CA ASN A 256 -56.55 14.50 10.05
C ASN A 256 -55.57 13.48 10.67
N PRO A 257 -54.30 13.45 10.22
CA PRO A 257 -53.29 12.56 10.77
C PRO A 257 -53.02 12.85 12.24
N ASP A 258 -52.76 11.80 13.01
CA ASP A 258 -52.28 11.96 14.37
C ASP A 258 -50.80 12.38 14.41
N THR A 259 -50.31 12.78 15.58
CA THR A 259 -48.93 13.25 15.75
C THR A 259 -47.91 12.19 15.33
N TYR A 260 -48.21 10.91 15.53
CA TYR A 260 -47.30 9.82 15.16
C TYR A 260 -47.16 9.66 13.64
N THR A 261 -48.28 9.69 12.92
CA THR A 261 -48.30 9.64 11.44
C THR A 261 -47.55 10.84 10.85
N CYS A 262 -47.70 12.03 11.44
CA CYS A 262 -46.92 13.21 11.06
C CYS A 262 -45.40 13.03 11.29
N LYS A 263 -44.97 12.35 12.36
CA LYS A 263 -43.54 12.04 12.58
C LYS A 263 -43.00 11.13 11.48
N LEU A 264 -43.74 10.08 11.12
CA LEU A 264 -43.37 9.19 10.03
C LEU A 264 -43.29 9.92 8.69
N LEU A 265 -44.21 10.86 8.42
CA LEU A 265 -44.12 11.71 7.22
C LEU A 265 -42.80 12.49 7.18
N PHE A 266 -42.40 13.11 8.28
CA PHE A 266 -41.15 13.86 8.32
C PHE A 266 -39.94 12.94 8.18
N GLU A 267 -39.96 11.74 8.75
CA GLU A 267 -38.92 10.73 8.47
C GLU A 267 -38.86 10.39 6.98
N ILE A 268 -40.01 10.11 6.34
CA ILE A 268 -40.11 9.84 4.90
C ILE A 268 -39.53 11.01 4.09
N LEU A 269 -39.92 12.24 4.38
CA LEU A 269 -39.37 13.43 3.71
C LEU A 269 -37.86 13.54 3.92
N GLY A 270 -37.39 13.42 5.16
CA GLY A 270 -35.98 13.51 5.48
C GLY A 270 -35.12 12.43 4.84
N TYR A 271 -35.61 11.20 4.67
CA TYR A 271 -34.89 10.15 3.93
C TYR A 271 -35.06 10.30 2.41
N ALA A 272 -36.23 10.72 1.93
CA ALA A 272 -36.48 10.92 0.52
C ALA A 272 -35.66 12.07 -0.08
N SER A 273 -35.29 13.11 0.69
CA SER A 273 -34.33 14.13 0.21
C SER A 273 -32.95 13.57 -0.09
N LEU A 274 -32.64 12.35 0.33
CA LEU A 274 -31.37 11.71 -0.01
C LEU A 274 -31.49 10.93 -1.34
N GLN A 275 -32.71 10.65 -1.81
CA GLN A 275 -33.00 9.78 -2.96
C GLN A 275 -33.01 10.57 -4.29
N SER A 276 -33.64 10.02 -5.35
CA SER A 276 -33.65 10.62 -6.69
C SER A 276 -34.44 11.94 -6.75
N ASP A 277 -34.02 12.87 -7.60
CA ASP A 277 -34.74 14.14 -7.86
C ASP A 277 -36.20 13.90 -8.27
N SER A 278 -36.47 12.80 -8.97
CA SER A 278 -37.84 12.41 -9.36
C SER A 278 -38.72 12.13 -8.15
N LEU A 279 -38.19 11.40 -7.15
CA LEU A 279 -38.90 11.13 -5.90
C LEU A 279 -39.10 12.40 -5.07
N VAL A 280 -38.06 13.22 -4.95
CA VAL A 280 -38.15 14.51 -4.24
C VAL A 280 -39.19 15.41 -4.89
N LYS A 281 -39.20 15.53 -6.23
CA LYS A 281 -40.20 16.32 -6.96
C LYS A 281 -41.60 15.77 -6.76
N ALA A 282 -41.78 14.45 -6.87
CA ALA A 282 -43.08 13.82 -6.68
C ALA A 282 -43.63 14.11 -5.28
N LEU A 283 -42.84 13.94 -4.22
CA LEU A 283 -43.25 14.24 -2.85
C LEU A 283 -43.50 15.74 -2.62
N LEU A 284 -42.62 16.60 -3.15
CA LEU A 284 -42.72 18.04 -2.98
C LEU A 284 -43.98 18.64 -3.63
N PHE A 285 -44.37 18.15 -4.81
CA PHE A 285 -45.55 18.62 -5.53
C PHE A 285 -46.82 17.80 -5.24
N GLY A 286 -46.66 16.55 -4.84
CA GLY A 286 -47.76 15.63 -4.62
C GLY A 286 -48.31 15.65 -3.20
N ILE A 287 -47.51 15.96 -2.17
CA ILE A 287 -48.03 16.07 -0.79
C ILE A 287 -48.80 17.38 -0.67
N THR A 288 -50.13 17.27 -0.66
CA THR A 288 -51.07 18.40 -0.62
C THR A 288 -51.05 19.19 0.69
N SER A 289 -50.34 18.69 1.71
CA SER A 289 -50.54 19.09 3.10
C SER A 289 -49.31 19.76 3.72
N VAL A 290 -48.86 20.86 3.10
CA VAL A 290 -47.91 21.82 3.69
C VAL A 290 -48.45 22.43 5.00
N THR A 291 -49.76 22.33 5.25
CA THR A 291 -50.45 22.77 6.47
C THR A 291 -49.90 22.14 7.76
N TYR A 292 -49.36 20.91 7.73
CA TYR A 292 -48.87 20.24 8.94
C TYR A 292 -47.51 20.75 9.43
N LEU A 293 -46.75 21.46 8.58
CA LEU A 293 -45.53 22.17 9.00
C LEU A 293 -45.82 23.29 10.01
N ALA A 294 -47.09 23.71 10.13
CA ALA A 294 -47.53 24.75 11.04
C ALA A 294 -47.97 24.23 12.43
N ASP A 295 -47.96 22.91 12.71
CA ASP A 295 -48.26 22.41 14.06
C ASP A 295 -47.02 22.56 14.97
N PRO A 296 -47.03 23.49 15.94
CA PRO A 296 -45.87 23.76 16.79
C PRO A 296 -45.45 22.56 17.64
N ARG A 297 -46.37 21.61 17.90
CA ARG A 297 -46.08 20.41 18.71
C ARG A 297 -45.11 19.45 18.03
N LEU A 298 -45.00 19.49 16.71
CA LEU A 298 -44.06 18.65 15.95
C LEU A 298 -42.64 19.22 15.95
N LEU A 299 -42.49 20.53 16.15
CA LEU A 299 -41.20 21.22 16.24
C LEU A 299 -40.52 21.06 17.60
N GLU A 300 -41.26 20.62 18.63
CA GLU A 300 -40.70 20.30 19.96
C GLU A 300 -39.89 18.99 19.96
N ASP A 301 -40.03 18.16 18.92
CA ASP A 301 -39.30 16.90 18.78
C ASP A 301 -37.96 17.12 18.03
N ASP A 302 -36.85 16.91 18.73
CA ASP A 302 -35.48 17.06 18.20
C ASP A 302 -35.22 16.17 16.96
N ILE A 303 -35.90 15.02 16.85
CA ILE A 303 -35.73 14.09 15.74
C ILE A 303 -36.46 14.64 14.50
N VAL A 304 -37.69 15.09 14.67
CA VAL A 304 -38.49 15.70 13.59
C VAL A 304 -37.79 16.93 13.03
N SER A 305 -37.24 17.79 13.91
CA SER A 305 -36.48 18.97 13.51
C SER A 305 -35.29 18.61 12.61
N LYS A 306 -34.53 17.55 12.93
CA LYS A 306 -33.42 17.07 12.08
C LYS A 306 -33.88 16.58 10.71
N HIS A 307 -35.04 15.91 10.63
CA HIS A 307 -35.59 15.46 9.36
C HIS A 307 -36.11 16.61 8.51
N ILE A 308 -36.70 17.63 9.13
CA ILE A 308 -37.08 18.88 8.45
C ILE A 308 -35.84 19.59 7.92
N GLU A 309 -34.80 19.78 8.74
CA GLU A 309 -33.52 20.35 8.33
C GLU A 309 -32.91 19.58 7.14
N ARG A 310 -32.97 18.25 7.18
CA ARG A 310 -32.50 17.41 6.08
C ARG A 310 -33.34 17.55 4.82
N TRP A 311 -34.67 17.66 4.93
CA TRP A 311 -35.56 17.88 3.79
C TRP A 311 -35.28 19.23 3.11
N ILE A 312 -35.22 20.31 3.90
CA ILE A 312 -35.00 21.67 3.39
C ILE A 312 -33.57 21.87 2.85
N SER A 313 -32.61 21.05 3.27
CA SER A 313 -31.25 21.07 2.72
C SER A 313 -31.17 20.61 1.27
N HIS A 314 -32.20 19.95 0.74
CA HIS A 314 -32.23 19.52 -0.65
C HIS A 314 -32.39 20.73 -1.60
N PRO A 315 -31.57 20.88 -2.65
CA PRO A 315 -31.60 22.06 -3.52
C PRO A 315 -32.97 22.36 -4.14
N LEU A 316 -33.70 21.32 -4.57
CA LEU A 316 -35.04 21.50 -5.16
C LEU A 316 -36.08 21.97 -4.13
N VAL A 317 -35.96 21.52 -2.88
CA VAL A 317 -36.87 21.91 -1.80
C VAL A 317 -36.57 23.34 -1.37
N ALA A 318 -35.29 23.68 -1.16
CA ALA A 318 -34.84 25.03 -0.84
C ALA A 318 -35.25 26.06 -1.91
N GLN A 319 -35.20 25.69 -3.19
CA GLN A 319 -35.65 26.55 -4.29
C GLN A 319 -37.16 26.82 -4.22
N ASN A 320 -37.98 25.80 -3.95
CA ASN A 320 -39.43 25.96 -3.85
C ASN A 320 -39.86 26.70 -2.56
N LEU A 321 -39.20 26.48 -1.43
CA LEU A 321 -39.46 27.21 -0.18
C LEU A 321 -39.10 28.71 -0.29
N ASN A 322 -38.22 29.08 -1.21
CA ASN A 322 -37.90 30.48 -1.51
C ASN A 322 -38.93 31.16 -2.42
N GLU A 323 -39.95 30.46 -2.91
CA GLU A 323 -41.03 31.07 -3.69
C GLU A 323 -41.84 32.05 -2.82
N PRO A 324 -42.21 33.25 -3.33
CA PRO A 324 -42.90 34.27 -2.54
C PRO A 324 -44.20 33.79 -1.88
N SER A 325 -44.93 32.90 -2.55
CA SER A 325 -46.18 32.26 -2.10
C SER A 325 -46.00 31.42 -0.82
N MET A 326 -44.96 30.58 -0.78
CA MET A 326 -44.62 29.73 0.37
C MET A 326 -44.06 30.56 1.53
N ARG A 327 -43.29 31.61 1.22
CA ARG A 327 -42.75 32.53 2.22
C ARG A 327 -43.87 33.34 2.89
N GLU A 328 -44.87 33.80 2.14
CA GLU A 328 -46.08 34.44 2.70
C GLU A 328 -46.88 33.46 3.57
N TYR A 329 -47.02 32.20 3.16
CA TYR A 329 -47.72 31.17 3.93
C TYR A 329 -47.04 30.87 5.28
N MET A 330 -45.72 30.69 5.29
CA MET A 330 -44.94 30.46 6.51
C MET A 330 -44.93 31.68 7.45
N LEU A 331 -44.97 32.90 6.91
CA LEU A 331 -45.02 34.12 7.70
C LEU A 331 -46.44 34.41 8.23
N GLY A 332 -47.48 34.06 7.48
CA GLY A 332 -48.88 34.25 7.87
C GLY A 332 -49.33 33.39 9.07
N GLY A 333 -48.70 32.24 9.29
CA GLY A 333 -48.93 31.40 10.47
C GLY A 333 -48.45 32.03 11.79
N ARG A 334 -47.48 32.95 11.73
CA ARG A 334 -46.96 33.67 12.91
C ARG A 334 -47.91 34.75 13.45
N ASP A 335 -48.80 35.28 12.61
CA ASP A 335 -49.70 36.37 12.99
C ASP A 335 -51.05 35.86 13.57
N GLN A 336 -51.32 34.55 13.52
CA GLN A 336 -52.54 33.94 14.07
C GLN A 336 -52.52 33.70 15.59
N GLU A 337 -51.38 33.86 16.28
CA GLU A 337 -51.29 33.79 17.75
C GLU A 337 -51.75 35.07 18.48
N ALA A 338 -52.18 36.11 17.75
CA ALA A 338 -52.56 37.40 18.32
C ALA A 338 -54.07 37.71 18.30
N ALA A 339 -54.94 36.70 18.39
CA ALA A 339 -56.39 36.89 18.61
C ALA A 339 -56.76 36.55 20.07
N PRO A 340 -57.26 37.51 20.88
CA PRO A 340 -57.49 37.30 22.30
C PRO A 340 -58.96 36.95 22.56
N GLU A 341 -59.30 35.70 22.84
CA GLU A 341 -60.54 35.39 23.55
C GLU A 341 -60.31 34.27 24.57
N ASN A 342 -60.24 34.69 25.84
CA ASN A 342 -60.60 34.01 27.08
C ASN A 342 -60.42 32.48 27.11
N TRP A 343 -59.58 32.00 28.03
CA TRP A 343 -59.97 31.09 29.11
C TRP A 343 -58.86 31.16 30.20
N HIS A 344 -59.29 31.38 31.43
CA HIS A 344 -58.47 31.49 32.62
C HIS A 344 -58.02 30.10 33.08
N ASP A 345 -56.70 29.87 33.19
CA ASP A 345 -56.01 29.49 34.44
C ASP A 345 -54.67 28.76 34.17
N GLY A 346 -53.58 29.32 34.73
CA GLY A 346 -52.48 28.56 35.33
C GLY A 346 -51.42 27.90 34.44
N ASN A 347 -50.49 28.69 33.88
CA ASN A 347 -49.02 28.57 34.10
C ASN A 347 -48.27 29.36 33.02
N ASN A 348 -47.59 30.43 33.46
CA ASN A 348 -46.66 31.19 32.62
C ASN A 348 -45.40 30.36 32.34
N PHE A 349 -45.24 29.86 31.11
CA PHE A 349 -43.94 29.48 30.57
C PHE A 349 -43.44 30.58 29.64
N ARG A 350 -42.32 31.21 30.01
CA ARG A 350 -41.52 32.05 29.12
C ARG A 350 -40.69 31.13 28.22
N CYS A 351 -40.90 31.17 26.91
CA CYS A 351 -40.00 30.55 25.94
C CYS A 351 -38.72 31.39 25.82
N THR A 352 -37.66 30.93 26.47
CA THR A 352 -36.28 31.30 26.14
C THR A 352 -35.50 30.01 25.93
N GLY A 353 -35.02 29.82 24.70
CA GLY A 353 -33.91 28.92 24.40
C GLY A 353 -34.30 27.62 23.70
N ALA A 354 -33.90 27.49 22.42
CA ALA A 354 -33.09 26.38 21.91
C ALA A 354 -32.98 26.51 20.37
N ALA A 355 -31.78 26.87 19.90
CA ALA A 355 -31.20 26.75 18.53
C ALA A 355 -30.30 27.98 18.29
N PRO A 356 -28.98 27.89 18.57
CA PRO A 356 -28.05 27.73 17.44
C PRO A 356 -26.71 27.06 17.85
N SER A 357 -26.46 25.81 17.47
CA SER A 357 -25.12 25.21 17.60
C SER A 357 -24.43 24.95 16.26
N SER A 358 -25.17 24.73 15.18
CA SER A 358 -24.58 24.45 13.85
C SER A 358 -24.34 25.72 13.01
N ILE A 359 -25.21 26.74 13.15
CA ILE A 359 -25.10 28.03 12.45
C ILE A 359 -24.12 28.99 13.17
N SER A 360 -23.85 28.77 14.46
CA SER A 360 -22.92 29.62 15.23
C SER A 360 -21.46 29.48 14.77
N VAL A 361 -21.08 28.31 14.27
CA VAL A 361 -19.74 28.08 13.69
C VAL A 361 -19.60 28.82 12.35
N VAL A 362 -20.64 28.80 11.51
CA VAL A 362 -20.65 29.52 10.21
C VAL A 362 -20.63 31.05 10.41
N THR A 363 -21.36 31.55 11.42
CA THR A 363 -21.43 33.00 11.71
C THR A 363 -20.20 33.55 12.44
N GLN A 364 -19.49 32.75 13.25
CA GLN A 364 -18.20 33.16 13.85
C GLN A 364 -17.03 33.18 12.84
N PHE A 365 -17.13 32.44 11.73
CA PHE A 365 -16.08 32.39 10.70
C PHE A 365 -16.17 33.52 9.66
N ALA A 366 -17.36 34.08 9.43
CA ALA A 366 -17.58 35.14 8.45
C ALA A 366 -16.77 36.42 8.73
N GLU A 367 -16.38 36.69 9.98
CA GLU A 367 -15.67 37.91 10.38
C GLU A 367 -14.17 37.94 9.97
N ARG A 368 -13.60 36.84 9.44
CA ARG A 368 -12.17 36.76 9.09
C ARG A 368 -11.84 36.18 7.71
N SER A 369 -12.84 35.91 6.87
CA SER A 369 -12.63 35.17 5.60
C SER A 369 -12.49 36.07 4.35
N PRO A 370 -11.84 35.59 3.28
CA PRO A 370 -11.77 36.28 1.98
C PRO A 370 -13.05 36.11 1.13
N PHE A 371 -14.09 35.41 1.61
CA PHE A 371 -15.32 35.17 0.86
C PHE A 371 -16.20 36.44 0.81
N ARG A 372 -16.79 36.71 -0.35
CA ARG A 372 -17.57 37.95 -0.57
C ARG A 372 -18.96 37.89 0.08
N THR A 373 -19.49 36.70 0.33
CA THR A 373 -20.81 36.45 0.95
C THR A 373 -20.83 35.11 1.72
N ASP A 374 -21.75 34.95 2.69
CA ASP A 374 -22.02 33.67 3.38
C ASP A 374 -22.38 32.54 2.40
N LEU A 375 -22.96 32.92 1.25
CA LEU A 375 -23.32 31.99 0.17
C LEU A 375 -22.08 31.39 -0.50
N ASP A 376 -21.03 32.18 -0.75
CA ASP A 376 -19.78 31.70 -1.37
C ASP A 376 -19.06 30.69 -0.47
N MET A 377 -19.12 30.90 0.85
CA MET A 377 -18.56 29.98 1.84
C MET A 377 -19.35 28.66 1.87
N ALA A 378 -20.69 28.72 1.84
CA ALA A 378 -21.53 27.52 1.79
C ALA A 378 -21.31 26.70 0.49
N ILE A 379 -21.15 27.38 -0.65
CA ILE A 379 -20.83 26.75 -1.94
C ILE A 379 -19.46 26.04 -1.85
N ALA A 380 -18.45 26.73 -1.33
CA ALA A 380 -17.11 26.14 -1.16
C ALA A 380 -17.15 24.91 -0.22
N TYR A 381 -17.85 25.01 0.91
CA TYR A 381 -18.03 23.93 1.87
C TYR A 381 -18.66 22.69 1.25
N MET A 382 -19.75 22.86 0.51
CA MET A 382 -20.44 21.76 -0.17
C MET A 382 -19.56 21.10 -1.24
N GLY A 383 -18.76 21.88 -1.96
CA GLY A 383 -17.87 21.33 -2.98
C GLY A 383 -16.69 20.56 -2.41
N VAL A 384 -16.11 21.03 -1.31
CA VAL A 384 -15.06 20.29 -0.57
C VAL A 384 -15.62 18.99 0.01
N ALA A 385 -16.79 19.03 0.65
CA ALA A 385 -17.45 17.84 1.18
C ALA A 385 -17.77 16.82 0.08
N ALA A 386 -18.20 17.27 -1.10
CA ALA A 386 -18.47 16.40 -2.24
C ALA A 386 -17.20 15.67 -2.73
N VAL A 387 -16.05 16.34 -2.78
CA VAL A 387 -14.78 15.70 -3.17
C VAL A 387 -14.27 14.74 -2.08
N LEU A 388 -14.40 15.09 -0.81
CA LEU A 388 -14.08 14.17 0.30
C LEU A 388 -14.97 12.93 0.31
N SER A 389 -16.23 13.06 -0.11
CA SER A 389 -17.14 11.92 -0.28
C SER A 389 -16.68 10.97 -1.39
N VAL A 390 -16.11 11.51 -2.48
CA VAL A 390 -15.47 10.70 -3.52
C VAL A 390 -14.26 9.95 -2.97
N VAL A 391 -13.43 10.60 -2.14
CA VAL A 391 -12.29 9.94 -1.47
C VAL A 391 -12.78 8.79 -0.60
N TRP A 392 -13.80 9.03 0.25
CA TRP A 392 -14.40 8.02 1.11
C TRP A 392 -14.94 6.81 0.34
N TRP A 393 -15.62 7.03 -0.79
CA TRP A 393 -16.14 5.93 -1.60
C TRP A 393 -15.02 5.14 -2.29
N SER A 394 -13.99 5.85 -2.78
CA SER A 394 -12.86 5.26 -3.50
C SER A 394 -11.92 4.40 -2.65
N ARG A 395 -12.27 4.08 -1.39
CA ARG A 395 -11.55 3.11 -0.57
C ARG A 395 -11.83 1.65 -0.98
N PHE A 396 -12.90 1.41 -1.73
CA PHE A 396 -13.33 0.08 -2.17
C PHE A 396 -13.48 0.02 -3.70
N PRO A 397 -12.43 -0.13 -4.54
CA PRO A 397 -10.98 -0.25 -4.29
C PRO A 397 -10.18 1.07 -4.47
N PRO A 398 -8.94 1.19 -3.93
CA PRO A 398 -8.12 2.40 -4.05
C PRO A 398 -7.70 2.66 -5.51
N ASP A 399 -8.37 3.62 -6.14
CA ASP A 399 -8.32 3.83 -7.58
C ASP A 399 -7.62 5.13 -8.02
N ALA A 400 -7.44 5.28 -9.35
CA ALA A 400 -6.96 6.54 -9.95
C ALA A 400 -7.84 7.76 -9.59
N VAL A 401 -9.13 7.52 -9.29
CA VAL A 401 -10.08 8.54 -8.84
C VAL A 401 -9.70 9.09 -7.47
N ALA A 402 -9.29 8.22 -6.52
CA ALA A 402 -8.83 8.63 -5.19
C ALA A 402 -7.62 9.56 -5.29
N CYS A 403 -6.63 9.18 -6.12
CA CYS A 403 -5.42 9.99 -6.34
C CYS A 403 -5.75 11.38 -6.87
N ARG A 404 -6.67 11.47 -7.85
CA ARG A 404 -7.11 12.74 -8.44
C ARG A 404 -7.89 13.59 -7.44
N ALA A 405 -8.79 12.98 -6.68
CA ALA A 405 -9.56 13.67 -5.63
C ALA A 405 -8.64 14.23 -4.54
N LEU A 406 -7.68 13.44 -4.05
CA LEU A 406 -6.67 13.88 -3.07
C LEU A 406 -5.76 14.98 -3.61
N SER A 407 -5.41 14.93 -4.90
CA SER A 407 -4.63 16.00 -5.55
C SER A 407 -5.40 17.32 -5.60
N VAL A 408 -6.71 17.27 -5.87
CA VAL A 408 -7.59 18.44 -5.82
C VAL A 408 -7.69 18.99 -4.40
N LEU A 409 -7.87 18.12 -3.40
CA LEU A 409 -7.92 18.54 -1.99
C LEU A 409 -6.62 19.16 -1.52
N LYS A 410 -5.46 18.64 -1.96
CA LYS A 410 -4.15 19.21 -1.67
C LYS A 410 -3.99 20.60 -2.28
N LEU A 411 -4.39 20.76 -3.53
CA LEU A 411 -4.39 22.08 -4.20
C LEU A 411 -5.31 23.08 -3.48
N TRP A 412 -6.46 22.63 -2.97
CA TRP A 412 -7.37 23.45 -2.17
C TRP A 412 -6.84 23.75 -0.76
N ALA A 413 -6.08 22.83 -0.15
CA ALA A 413 -5.39 23.03 1.12
C ALA A 413 -4.29 24.09 1.02
N GLU A 414 -3.71 24.30 -0.17
CA GLU A 414 -2.71 25.36 -0.42
C GLU A 414 -3.36 26.75 -0.67
N SER A 415 -4.68 26.82 -0.83
CA SER A 415 -5.40 28.07 -1.10
C SER A 415 -5.91 28.73 0.18
N ASP A 416 -5.53 30.00 0.38
CA ASP A 416 -6.02 30.83 1.48
C ASP A 416 -7.56 30.88 1.51
N GLY A 417 -8.17 30.60 2.67
CA GLY A 417 -9.63 30.56 2.86
C GLY A 417 -10.28 29.19 2.63
N ILE A 418 -9.88 28.45 1.57
CA ILE A 418 -10.37 27.09 1.33
C ILE A 418 -9.65 26.07 2.23
N CYS A 419 -8.39 26.32 2.57
CA CYS A 419 -7.61 25.47 3.49
C CYS A 419 -8.34 25.17 4.80
N GLU A 420 -8.99 26.17 5.42
CA GLU A 420 -9.70 25.94 6.69
C GLU A 420 -10.96 25.08 6.50
N ILE A 421 -11.63 25.18 5.35
CA ILE A 421 -12.77 24.33 5.00
C ILE A 421 -12.28 22.89 4.82
N VAL A 422 -11.18 22.68 4.09
CA VAL A 422 -10.56 21.35 3.90
C VAL A 422 -10.11 20.78 5.24
N ARG A 423 -9.43 21.56 6.08
CA ARG A 423 -9.00 21.14 7.43
C ARG A 423 -10.21 20.72 8.26
N THR A 424 -11.21 21.59 8.39
CA THR A 424 -12.41 21.33 9.20
C THR A 424 -13.14 20.07 8.75
N LEU A 425 -13.35 19.90 7.44
CA LEU A 425 -14.03 18.73 6.89
C LEU A 425 -13.18 17.46 6.98
N SER A 426 -11.86 17.55 6.82
CA SER A 426 -10.96 16.39 6.94
C SER A 426 -10.93 15.81 8.36
N LEU A 427 -11.27 16.61 9.38
CA LEU A 427 -11.38 16.20 10.78
C LEU A 427 -12.74 15.60 11.12
N VAL A 428 -13.72 15.66 10.22
CA VAL A 428 -15.00 14.97 10.43
C VAL A 428 -14.70 13.46 10.47
N PRO A 429 -15.15 12.71 11.50
CA PRO A 429 -14.71 11.34 11.74
C PRO A 429 -14.77 10.43 10.52
N VAL A 430 -15.84 10.52 9.71
CA VAL A 430 -16.01 9.68 8.51
C VAL A 430 -14.99 9.98 7.41
N PHE A 431 -14.58 11.24 7.26
CA PHE A 431 -13.57 11.63 6.28
C PHE A 431 -12.16 11.40 6.81
N TYR A 432 -11.95 11.64 8.11
CA TYR A 432 -10.68 11.34 8.78
C TYR A 432 -10.37 9.84 8.73
N GLU A 433 -11.34 8.98 9.05
CA GLU A 433 -11.22 7.52 8.97
C GLU A 433 -10.86 7.08 7.54
N ALA A 434 -11.56 7.59 6.52
CA ALA A 434 -11.23 7.27 5.14
C ALA A 434 -9.82 7.73 4.71
N LEU A 435 -9.40 8.93 5.15
CA LEU A 435 -8.05 9.42 4.87
C LEU A 435 -6.99 8.58 5.60
N SER A 436 -7.27 8.16 6.83
CA SER A 436 -6.38 7.32 7.66
C SER A 436 -6.28 5.87 7.15
N GLU A 437 -7.40 5.26 6.75
CA GLU A 437 -7.39 3.93 6.10
C GLU A 437 -6.52 3.95 4.83
N LEU A 438 -6.61 5.02 4.04
CA LEU A 438 -5.76 5.19 2.85
C LEU A 438 -4.27 5.34 3.21
N THR A 439 -3.91 5.92 4.36
CA THR A 439 -2.50 6.04 4.79
C THR A 439 -1.96 4.75 5.42
N VAL A 440 -2.78 4.01 6.18
CA VAL A 440 -2.35 2.84 6.97
C VAL A 440 -2.43 1.53 6.19
N ASP A 441 -3.53 1.27 5.48
CA ASP A 441 -3.75 0.00 4.79
C ASP A 441 -3.17 -0.01 3.36
N VAL A 442 -2.94 1.18 2.79
CA VAL A 442 -2.50 1.38 1.41
C VAL A 442 -1.24 2.28 1.24
N PRO A 443 -0.20 2.23 2.12
CA PRO A 443 0.97 3.09 1.99
C PRO A 443 1.80 2.85 0.72
N LEU A 444 1.58 1.73 0.01
CA LEU A 444 2.24 1.39 -1.25
C LEU A 444 1.57 2.00 -2.51
N HIS A 445 0.38 2.61 -2.40
CA HIS A 445 -0.26 3.29 -3.53
C HIS A 445 -0.07 4.81 -3.48
N LYS A 446 -0.09 5.45 -4.66
CA LYS A 446 0.01 6.91 -4.81
C LYS A 446 -1.07 7.67 -4.02
N SER A 447 -2.26 7.08 -3.84
CA SER A 447 -3.35 7.65 -3.04
C SER A 447 -3.00 7.71 -1.56
N GLY A 448 -2.38 6.67 -0.98
CA GLY A 448 -1.95 6.69 0.42
C GLY A 448 -0.90 7.75 0.69
N LEU A 449 0.10 7.88 -0.20
CA LEU A 449 1.09 8.96 -0.13
C LEU A 449 0.43 10.35 -0.21
N TYR A 450 -0.55 10.55 -1.09
CA TYR A 450 -1.25 11.84 -1.21
C TYR A 450 -2.16 12.13 -0.02
N ALA A 451 -2.80 11.12 0.57
CA ALA A 451 -3.57 11.27 1.79
C ALA A 451 -2.66 11.67 2.96
N GLN A 452 -1.49 11.03 3.10
CA GLN A 452 -0.49 11.39 4.10
C GLN A 452 0.01 12.82 3.90
N GLN A 453 0.41 13.18 2.68
CA GLN A 453 0.85 14.54 2.37
C GLN A 453 -0.24 15.60 2.61
N LEU A 454 -1.51 15.26 2.38
CA LEU A 454 -2.63 16.15 2.66
C LEU A 454 -2.77 16.36 4.18
N LEU A 455 -2.77 15.30 4.99
CA LEU A 455 -2.85 15.39 6.45
C LEU A 455 -1.67 16.15 7.04
N GLU A 456 -0.46 15.89 6.55
CA GLU A 456 0.76 16.65 6.92
C GLU A 456 0.63 18.13 6.54
N ALA A 457 0.18 18.45 5.32
CA ALA A 457 0.01 19.83 4.86
C ALA A 457 -1.04 20.60 5.66
N LEU A 458 -2.09 19.91 6.14
CA LEU A 458 -3.12 20.52 6.96
C LEU A 458 -2.66 20.77 8.41
N ASN A 459 -1.44 20.34 8.78
CA ASN A 459 -0.95 20.24 10.17
C ASN A 459 -1.93 19.48 11.06
N VAL A 460 -2.59 18.47 10.50
CA VAL A 460 -3.32 17.48 11.29
C VAL A 460 -2.27 16.47 11.73
N SER A 461 -1.39 16.87 12.66
CA SER A 461 -0.75 15.87 13.50
C SER A 461 -1.86 15.16 14.25
N VAL A 462 -1.72 13.85 14.43
CA VAL A 462 -2.31 13.20 15.59
C VAL A 462 -1.61 13.82 16.79
N ASP A 463 -1.98 15.05 17.14
CA ASP A 463 -1.78 15.51 18.49
C ASP A 463 -2.66 14.55 19.29
N GLU A 464 -1.98 13.56 19.87
CA GLU A 464 -2.43 12.90 21.06
C GLU A 464 -2.98 14.02 21.94
N ASN A 465 -4.30 14.20 21.93
CA ASN A 465 -4.98 14.92 22.98
C ASN A 465 -4.71 14.06 24.21
N GLU A 466 -3.56 14.28 24.86
CA GLU A 466 -3.40 14.09 26.28
C GLU A 466 -4.57 14.85 26.90
N ALA A 467 -5.66 14.12 27.13
CA ALA A 467 -6.70 14.57 28.02
C ALA A 467 -5.95 15.06 29.27
N PRO A 468 -6.25 16.28 29.78
CA PRO A 468 -5.61 16.75 30.98
C PRO A 468 -5.84 15.70 32.06
N VAL A 469 -4.79 14.94 32.36
CA VAL A 469 -4.79 13.93 33.41
C VAL A 469 -5.15 14.72 34.64
N SER A 470 -6.36 14.49 35.14
CA SER A 470 -6.86 15.10 36.35
C SER A 470 -5.79 14.87 37.42
N GLU A 471 -5.13 15.95 37.84
CA GLU A 471 -4.23 15.95 38.99
C GLU A 471 -5.08 15.57 40.21
N ALA A 472 -5.18 14.26 40.44
CA ALA A 472 -5.62 13.70 41.69
C ALA A 472 -4.54 14.03 42.72
N THR A 473 -4.71 15.19 43.34
CA THR A 473 -4.32 15.54 44.71
C THR A 473 -3.57 14.45 45.51
N ALA A 474 -2.26 14.66 45.61
CA ALA A 474 -1.39 14.50 46.79
C ALA A 474 -1.31 13.13 47.52
N ALA A 475 -0.19 12.44 47.28
CA ALA A 475 0.67 11.89 48.34
C ALA A 475 2.13 11.82 47.85
N PRO A 476 3.13 12.34 48.60
CA PRO A 476 4.54 12.28 48.23
C PRO A 476 5.22 11.09 48.92
N GLU A 477 5.23 9.92 48.29
CA GLU A 477 6.26 8.90 48.53
C GLU A 477 6.62 8.30 47.16
N PRO A 478 7.90 8.19 46.79
CA PRO A 478 8.28 7.49 45.57
C PRO A 478 7.95 6.00 45.79
N PRO A 479 7.02 5.40 45.02
CA PRO A 479 6.82 3.96 45.10
C PRO A 479 8.13 3.30 44.65
N GLN A 480 8.77 2.60 45.58
CA GLN A 480 9.98 1.86 45.31
C GLN A 480 9.68 0.83 44.22
N LEU A 481 10.62 0.63 43.28
CA LEU A 481 10.54 -0.37 42.20
C LEU A 481 10.06 -1.75 42.72
N SER A 482 10.39 -2.09 43.97
CA SER A 482 9.95 -3.31 44.67
C SER A 482 8.44 -3.54 44.62
N GLY A 483 7.61 -2.52 44.90
CA GLY A 483 6.16 -2.69 44.97
C GLY A 483 5.54 -3.03 43.62
N HIS A 484 6.03 -2.42 42.54
CA HIS A 484 5.54 -2.71 41.18
C HIS A 484 6.00 -4.08 40.67
N LEU A 485 7.21 -4.51 41.05
CA LEU A 485 7.71 -5.85 40.72
C LEU A 485 7.01 -6.96 41.50
N GLU A 486 6.67 -6.73 42.77
CA GLU A 486 5.86 -7.66 43.55
C GLU A 486 4.48 -7.86 42.90
N VAL A 487 3.84 -6.79 42.40
CA VAL A 487 2.58 -6.89 41.66
C VAL A 487 2.74 -7.78 40.42
N MET A 488 3.80 -7.58 39.62
CA MET A 488 4.07 -8.42 38.46
C MET A 488 4.35 -9.88 38.84
N ALA A 489 5.12 -10.11 39.90
CA ALA A 489 5.44 -11.45 40.39
C ALA A 489 4.20 -12.20 40.89
N GLN A 490 3.29 -11.52 41.59
CA GLN A 490 2.00 -12.08 42.00
C GLN A 490 1.14 -12.46 40.80
N ILE A 491 1.15 -11.64 39.75
CA ILE A 491 0.35 -11.88 38.55
C ILE A 491 0.84 -13.11 37.78
N VAL A 492 2.15 -13.35 37.77
CA VAL A 492 2.73 -14.57 37.21
C VAL A 492 2.24 -15.83 37.95
N GLU A 493 2.02 -15.76 39.26
CA GLU A 493 1.53 -16.88 40.07
C GLU A 493 0.03 -17.15 39.88
N LEU A 494 -0.72 -16.22 39.27
CA LEU A 494 -2.13 -16.42 38.97
C LEU A 494 -2.33 -17.49 37.89
N HIS A 495 -3.33 -18.36 38.10
CA HIS A 495 -3.70 -19.36 37.10
C HIS A 495 -4.32 -18.68 35.87
N GLU A 496 -5.26 -17.78 36.09
CA GLU A 496 -5.93 -16.98 35.06
C GLU A 496 -5.89 -15.49 35.42
N LEU A 497 -5.77 -14.65 34.39
CA LEU A 497 -5.92 -13.20 34.49
C LEU A 497 -7.40 -12.81 34.46
N ASP A 498 -7.74 -11.76 35.22
CA ASP A 498 -9.01 -11.05 35.15
C ASP A 498 -8.79 -9.58 34.73
N ASP A 499 -9.89 -8.87 34.44
CA ASP A 499 -9.85 -7.46 34.01
C ASP A 499 -9.13 -6.54 35.00
N ILE A 500 -9.22 -6.85 36.30
CA ILE A 500 -8.61 -6.07 37.37
C ILE A 500 -7.10 -6.28 37.36
N ALA A 501 -6.65 -7.52 37.20
CA ALA A 501 -5.24 -7.85 37.08
C ALA A 501 -4.63 -7.17 35.86
N VAL A 502 -5.28 -7.18 34.69
CA VAL A 502 -4.81 -6.47 33.49
C VAL A 502 -4.59 -4.98 33.76
N LYS A 503 -5.55 -4.30 34.40
CA LYS A 503 -5.40 -2.89 34.78
C LYS A 503 -4.23 -2.65 35.73
N ARG A 504 -4.00 -3.56 36.69
CA ARG A 504 -2.85 -3.50 37.61
C ARG A 504 -1.52 -3.71 36.87
N VAL A 505 -1.45 -4.66 35.94
CA VAL A 505 -0.28 -4.86 35.07
C VAL A 505 -0.01 -3.60 34.26
N ASN A 506 -1.03 -2.97 33.66
CA ASN A 506 -0.84 -1.77 32.86
C ASN A 506 -0.16 -0.66 33.67
N VAL A 507 -0.68 -0.34 34.86
CA VAL A 507 -0.10 0.71 35.73
C VAL A 507 1.31 0.33 36.19
N ALA A 508 1.54 -0.92 36.59
CA ALA A 508 2.86 -1.36 37.05
C ALA A 508 3.90 -1.36 35.92
N SER A 509 3.53 -1.83 34.72
CA SER A 509 4.43 -1.88 33.56
C SER A 509 4.79 -0.49 33.06
N GLN A 510 3.85 0.45 33.04
CA GLN A 510 4.12 1.84 32.68
C GLN A 510 5.17 2.49 33.61
N ARG A 511 5.11 2.20 34.91
CA ARG A 511 6.08 2.72 35.89
C ARG A 511 7.46 2.10 35.73
N ILE A 512 7.53 0.79 35.50
CA ILE A 512 8.80 0.09 35.24
C ILE A 512 9.44 0.60 33.95
N LEU A 513 8.66 0.75 32.88
CA LEU A 513 9.14 1.30 31.61
C LEU A 513 9.70 2.72 31.79
N ARG A 514 9.00 3.58 32.53
CA ARG A 514 9.47 4.94 32.82
C ARG A 514 10.82 4.92 33.52
N LEU A 515 10.99 4.08 34.54
CA LEU A 515 12.27 3.91 35.24
C LEU A 515 13.38 3.39 34.31
N ALA A 516 13.06 2.44 33.43
CA ALA A 516 14.00 1.94 32.41
C ALA A 516 14.44 3.03 31.42
N LYS A 517 13.53 3.92 31.01
CA LYS A 517 13.84 5.06 30.12
C LYS A 517 14.64 6.17 30.82
N GLU A 518 14.40 6.41 32.11
CA GLU A 518 15.07 7.46 32.89
C GLU A 518 16.51 7.09 33.30
N THR A 519 16.89 5.80 33.26
CA THR A 519 18.21 5.30 33.69
C THR A 519 19.01 4.61 32.55
N PRO A 520 19.20 5.25 31.38
CA PRO A 520 19.80 4.59 30.22
C PRO A 520 21.29 4.25 30.41
N GLU A 521 22.02 4.99 31.25
CA GLU A 521 23.47 4.81 31.44
C GLU A 521 23.81 3.68 32.43
N GLU A 522 22.91 3.32 33.33
CA GLU A 522 23.13 2.28 34.36
C GLU A 522 21.93 1.32 34.53
N PRO A 523 21.51 0.60 33.47
CA PRO A 523 20.38 -0.34 33.54
C PRO A 523 20.61 -1.48 34.55
N TRP A 524 21.86 -1.75 34.92
CA TRP A 524 22.23 -2.71 35.97
C TRP A 524 21.65 -2.39 37.35
N SER A 525 21.41 -1.11 37.66
CA SER A 525 20.79 -0.68 38.91
C SER A 525 19.37 -1.26 39.08
N LEU A 526 18.61 -1.31 38.00
CA LEU A 526 17.26 -1.90 37.97
C LEU A 526 17.31 -3.40 38.24
N PHE A 527 18.31 -4.11 37.71
CA PHE A 527 18.51 -5.53 37.97
C PHE A 527 18.89 -5.80 39.43
N THR A 528 19.75 -4.96 40.02
CA THR A 528 20.14 -5.11 41.43
C THR A 528 18.98 -4.84 42.37
N ASP A 529 18.19 -3.80 42.10
CA ASP A 529 17.02 -3.44 42.91
C ASP A 529 15.91 -4.49 42.78
N ALA A 530 15.71 -5.03 41.57
CA ALA A 530 14.78 -6.12 41.32
C ALA A 530 15.20 -7.42 42.04
N HIS A 531 16.51 -7.73 42.07
CA HIS A 531 17.03 -8.92 42.73
C HIS A 531 16.93 -8.83 44.27
N GLN A 532 17.04 -7.62 44.82
CA GLN A 532 16.87 -7.39 46.26
C GLN A 532 15.40 -7.49 46.68
N SER A 533 14.47 -7.10 45.81
CA SER A 533 13.03 -7.10 46.11
C SER A 533 12.36 -8.44 45.83
N THR A 534 12.76 -9.15 44.78
CA THR A 534 12.13 -10.40 44.36
C THR A 534 13.16 -11.48 44.07
N SER A 535 12.81 -12.75 44.36
CA SER A 535 13.70 -13.89 44.10
C SER A 535 13.85 -14.22 42.60
N LYS A 536 12.92 -13.73 41.76
CA LYS A 536 12.92 -13.91 40.31
C LYS A 536 13.65 -12.76 39.61
N THR A 537 14.32 -13.05 38.51
CA THR A 537 14.99 -12.01 37.71
C THR A 537 13.95 -11.12 37.00
N LEU A 538 14.17 -9.80 36.99
CA LEU A 538 13.32 -8.82 36.31
C LEU A 538 12.88 -9.26 34.90
N MET A 539 13.82 -9.65 34.05
CA MET A 539 13.55 -10.06 32.66
C MET A 539 12.64 -11.28 32.57
N LEU A 540 12.88 -12.33 33.37
CA LEU A 540 12.00 -13.50 33.37
C LEU A 540 10.59 -13.14 33.83
N THR A 541 10.45 -12.31 34.85
CA THR A 541 9.14 -11.84 35.32
C THR A 541 8.41 -11.07 34.21
N GLN A 542 9.08 -10.15 33.51
CA GLN A 542 8.47 -9.42 32.39
C GLN A 542 8.02 -10.35 31.25
N ILE A 543 8.82 -11.34 30.89
CA ILE A 543 8.49 -12.31 29.83
C ILE A 543 7.32 -13.23 30.25
N GLU A 544 7.29 -13.68 31.50
CA GLU A 544 6.19 -14.49 32.05
C GLU A 544 4.88 -13.67 32.08
N VAL A 545 4.94 -12.40 32.46
CA VAL A 545 3.78 -11.48 32.39
C VAL A 545 3.34 -11.27 30.95
N PHE A 546 4.27 -11.04 30.01
CA PHE A 546 3.95 -10.89 28.59
C PHE A 546 3.21 -12.12 28.04
N GLY A 547 3.67 -13.33 28.41
CA GLY A 547 2.99 -14.58 28.08
C GLY A 547 1.56 -14.66 28.62
N LYS A 548 1.37 -14.32 29.90
CA LYS A 548 0.03 -14.29 30.52
C LYS A 548 -0.91 -13.29 29.85
N LEU A 549 -0.42 -12.09 29.52
CA LEU A 549 -1.21 -11.10 28.78
C LEU A 549 -1.58 -11.60 27.38
N SER A 550 -0.67 -12.27 26.68
CA SER A 550 -0.95 -12.91 25.38
C SER A 550 -2.04 -13.98 25.51
N ASP A 551 -1.94 -14.88 26.49
CA ASP A 551 -2.95 -15.91 26.75
C ASP A 551 -4.32 -15.30 27.09
N TYR A 552 -4.34 -14.16 27.78
CA TYR A 552 -5.57 -13.41 28.06
C TYR A 552 -6.16 -12.78 26.80
N MET A 553 -5.31 -12.23 25.93
CA MET A 553 -5.70 -11.62 24.66
C MET A 553 -6.34 -12.63 23.71
N ASP A 554 -5.85 -13.87 23.68
CA ASP A 554 -6.38 -14.93 22.82
C ASP A 554 -7.86 -15.26 23.11
N LYS A 555 -8.35 -14.96 24.32
CA LYS A 555 -9.79 -15.08 24.66
C LYS A 555 -10.67 -14.13 23.86
N PHE A 556 -10.14 -12.99 23.43
CA PHE A 556 -10.87 -11.95 22.70
C PHE A 556 -10.67 -12.01 21.19
N VAL A 557 -9.70 -12.80 20.71
CA VAL A 557 -9.39 -12.87 19.28
C VAL A 557 -10.63 -13.23 18.49
N GLU A 558 -11.42 -14.22 18.92
CA GLU A 558 -12.58 -14.73 18.18
C GLU A 558 -13.90 -14.01 18.47
N THR A 559 -13.98 -13.20 19.53
CA THR A 559 -15.22 -12.57 19.98
C THR A 559 -15.24 -11.07 19.69
N PRO A 560 -16.31 -10.51 19.09
CA PRO A 560 -16.45 -9.06 18.97
C PRO A 560 -16.48 -8.40 20.36
N LEU A 561 -15.84 -7.24 20.49
CA LEU A 561 -15.73 -6.53 21.77
C LEU A 561 -16.99 -5.71 22.06
N ASP A 562 -17.57 -5.91 23.24
CA ASP A 562 -18.53 -4.97 23.82
C ASP A 562 -17.83 -3.72 24.40
N ALA A 563 -18.61 -2.70 24.81
CA ALA A 563 -18.04 -1.45 25.32
C ALA A 563 -17.16 -1.64 26.57
N THR A 564 -17.49 -2.60 27.43
CA THR A 564 -16.74 -2.91 28.64
C THR A 564 -15.41 -3.60 28.32
N SER A 565 -15.43 -4.61 27.47
CA SER A 565 -14.26 -5.36 27.00
C SER A 565 -13.35 -4.50 26.12
N SER A 566 -13.88 -3.50 25.40
CA SER A 566 -13.08 -2.50 24.69
C SER A 566 -12.12 -1.75 25.63
N SER A 567 -12.62 -1.30 26.80
CA SER A 567 -11.77 -0.62 27.79
C SER A 567 -10.72 -1.54 28.41
N VAL A 568 -11.04 -2.83 28.60
CA VAL A 568 -10.09 -3.82 29.11
C VAL A 568 -9.04 -4.13 28.05
N MET A 569 -9.46 -4.28 26.79
CA MET A 569 -8.59 -4.51 25.64
C MET A 569 -7.60 -3.35 25.47
N ALA A 570 -8.05 -2.10 25.56
CA ALA A 570 -7.15 -0.94 25.52
C ALA A 570 -6.08 -0.99 26.63
N ASN A 571 -6.47 -1.38 27.86
CA ASN A 571 -5.51 -1.57 28.96
C ASN A 571 -4.57 -2.76 28.74
N LEU A 572 -5.07 -3.85 28.14
CA LEU A 572 -4.29 -5.04 27.80
C LEU A 572 -3.22 -4.72 26.75
N LEU A 573 -3.60 -4.03 25.68
CA LEU A 573 -2.71 -3.61 24.62
C LEU A 573 -1.64 -2.63 25.15
N ALA A 574 -2.03 -1.63 25.93
CA ALA A 574 -1.08 -0.72 26.58
C ALA A 574 -0.09 -1.46 27.49
N ALA A 575 -0.56 -2.45 28.27
CA ALA A 575 0.31 -3.28 29.08
C ALA A 575 1.30 -4.11 28.24
N LEU A 576 0.84 -4.69 27.11
CA LEU A 576 1.71 -5.41 26.17
C LEU A 576 2.79 -4.51 25.58
N VAL A 577 2.45 -3.28 25.18
CA VAL A 577 3.42 -2.26 24.73
C VAL A 577 4.47 -2.00 25.80
N ASN A 578 4.02 -1.64 27.01
CA ASN A 578 4.92 -1.26 28.11
C ASN A 578 5.90 -2.38 28.46
N VAL A 579 5.41 -3.63 28.53
CA VAL A 579 6.23 -4.80 28.83
C VAL A 579 7.19 -5.11 27.68
N ALA A 580 6.74 -5.14 26.43
CA ALA A 580 7.59 -5.42 25.28
C ALA A 580 8.70 -4.36 25.09
N GLU A 581 8.39 -3.08 25.31
CA GLU A 581 9.37 -2.00 25.22
C GLU A 581 10.39 -2.09 26.36
N THR A 582 9.95 -2.38 27.58
CA THR A 582 10.85 -2.61 28.73
C THR A 582 11.80 -3.77 28.46
N VAL A 583 11.27 -4.88 27.94
CA VAL A 583 12.08 -6.04 27.56
C VAL A 583 13.08 -5.67 26.46
N SER A 584 12.67 -4.90 25.45
CA SER A 584 13.54 -4.46 24.35
C SER A 584 14.70 -3.59 24.84
N LEU A 585 14.43 -2.64 25.75
CA LEU A 585 15.46 -1.77 26.34
C LEU A 585 16.46 -2.51 27.21
N LEU A 586 15.99 -3.52 27.96
CA LEU A 586 16.83 -4.28 28.89
C LEU A 586 17.53 -5.48 28.23
N LEU A 587 17.05 -5.94 27.06
CA LEU A 587 17.59 -7.07 26.32
C LEU A 587 19.11 -6.97 26.10
N PRO A 588 19.68 -5.82 25.67
CA PRO A 588 21.12 -5.64 25.48
C PRO A 588 21.99 -5.89 26.71
N HIS A 589 21.40 -5.76 27.89
CA HIS A 589 22.08 -5.89 29.17
C HIS A 589 21.77 -7.23 29.86
N SER A 590 20.96 -8.08 29.25
CA SER A 590 20.50 -9.33 29.85
C SER A 590 21.10 -10.56 29.18
N ASN A 591 21.46 -11.57 29.98
CA ASN A 591 21.84 -12.89 29.48
C ASN A 591 20.62 -13.82 29.47
N LEU A 592 19.78 -13.73 28.43
CA LEU A 592 18.62 -14.60 28.29
C LEU A 592 19.01 -16.03 27.89
N PRO A 593 18.52 -17.07 28.58
CA PRO A 593 18.66 -18.44 28.13
C PRO A 593 17.97 -18.65 26.78
N SER A 594 18.55 -19.47 25.88
CA SER A 594 18.00 -19.70 24.53
C SER A 594 16.56 -20.25 24.53
N ARG A 595 16.15 -20.98 25.57
CA ARG A 595 14.75 -21.43 25.72
C ARG A 595 13.81 -20.25 25.95
N THR A 596 14.20 -19.30 26.80
CA THR A 596 13.43 -18.10 27.09
C THR A 596 13.40 -17.17 25.89
N ALA A 597 14.53 -16.98 25.19
CA ALA A 597 14.59 -16.22 23.94
C ALA A 597 13.62 -16.77 22.88
N ARG A 598 13.59 -18.09 22.67
CA ARG A 598 12.61 -18.74 21.78
C ARG A 598 11.17 -18.49 22.20
N SER A 599 10.88 -18.64 23.50
CA SER A 599 9.55 -18.39 24.03
C SER A 599 9.11 -16.95 23.79
N LEU A 600 9.99 -15.98 24.01
CA LEU A 600 9.70 -14.57 23.81
C LEU A 600 9.50 -14.23 22.33
N ALA A 601 10.34 -14.75 21.43
CA ALA A 601 10.18 -14.53 19.98
C ALA A 601 8.85 -15.11 19.46
N ARG A 602 8.48 -16.30 19.94
CA ARG A 602 7.17 -16.92 19.67
C ARG A 602 6.02 -16.06 20.20
N LEU A 603 6.08 -15.62 21.46
CA LEU A 603 5.04 -14.77 22.07
C LEU A 603 4.89 -13.44 21.32
N ALA A 604 5.99 -12.76 20.99
CA ALA A 604 5.95 -11.51 20.24
C ALA A 604 5.32 -11.69 18.85
N THR A 605 5.63 -12.81 18.17
CA THR A 605 5.00 -13.15 16.89
C THR A 605 3.50 -13.42 17.05
N SER A 606 3.12 -14.20 18.07
CA SER A 606 1.71 -14.48 18.38
C SER A 606 0.92 -13.21 18.63
N VAL A 607 1.48 -12.32 19.47
CA VAL A 607 0.85 -11.03 19.80
C VAL A 607 0.71 -10.15 18.57
N PHE A 608 1.76 -10.05 17.74
CA PHE A 608 1.72 -9.30 16.49
C PHE A 608 0.56 -9.75 15.57
N ILE A 609 0.39 -11.06 15.40
CA ILE A 609 -0.66 -11.62 14.54
C ILE A 609 -2.05 -11.46 15.17
N SER A 610 -2.19 -11.73 16.47
CA SER A 610 -3.46 -11.58 17.20
C SER A 610 -3.95 -10.13 17.19
N CYS A 611 -3.05 -9.14 17.22
CA CYS A 611 -3.43 -7.73 17.06
C CYS A 611 -4.08 -7.43 15.70
N ASP A 612 -3.63 -8.05 14.60
CA ASP A 612 -4.26 -7.88 13.28
C ASP A 612 -5.67 -8.50 13.24
N LEU A 613 -5.87 -9.64 13.91
CA LEU A 613 -7.18 -10.24 14.07
C LEU A 613 -8.12 -9.34 14.87
N ILE A 614 -7.64 -8.76 15.97
CA ILE A 614 -8.41 -7.81 16.78
C ILE A 614 -8.73 -6.55 15.96
N LEU A 615 -7.78 -6.02 15.20
CA LEU A 615 -7.98 -4.89 14.29
C LEU A 615 -9.07 -5.16 13.26
N SER A 616 -9.00 -6.30 12.57
CA SER A 616 -9.95 -6.68 11.52
C SER A 616 -11.41 -6.73 12.03
N ARG A 617 -11.61 -7.09 13.30
CA ARG A 617 -12.93 -7.23 13.94
C ARG A 617 -13.42 -5.96 14.63
N ASN A 618 -12.52 -5.08 15.06
CA ASN A 618 -12.84 -3.93 15.92
C ASN A 618 -12.50 -2.57 15.27
N ARG A 619 -12.53 -2.48 13.93
CA ARG A 619 -12.18 -1.26 13.17
C ARG A 619 -12.88 0.02 13.65
N ARG A 620 -14.09 -0.09 14.23
CA ARG A 620 -14.88 1.04 14.74
C ARG A 620 -14.41 1.60 16.08
N GLN A 621 -13.55 0.89 16.81
CA GLN A 621 -13.10 1.29 18.15
C GLN A 621 -11.71 1.91 18.06
N THR A 622 -11.65 3.23 17.84
CA THR A 622 -10.40 3.97 17.61
C THR A 622 -9.31 3.69 18.65
N GLN A 623 -9.67 3.63 19.94
CA GLN A 623 -8.73 3.33 21.03
C GLN A 623 -8.08 1.94 20.90
N VAL A 624 -8.83 0.93 20.45
CA VAL A 624 -8.30 -0.42 20.24
C VAL A 624 -7.44 -0.47 18.98
N VAL A 625 -7.83 0.27 17.93
CA VAL A 625 -7.11 0.35 16.67
C VAL A 625 -5.73 0.96 16.86
N GLU A 626 -5.65 2.17 17.42
CA GLU A 626 -4.39 2.87 17.68
C GLU A 626 -3.44 2.02 18.52
N GLN A 627 -3.93 1.50 19.66
CA GLN A 627 -3.11 0.68 20.55
C GLN A 627 -2.65 -0.64 19.90
N SER A 628 -3.47 -1.25 19.04
CA SER A 628 -3.06 -2.46 18.33
C SER A 628 -1.93 -2.19 17.33
N HIS A 629 -1.94 -1.04 16.65
CA HIS A 629 -0.82 -0.64 15.79
C HIS A 629 0.47 -0.39 16.59
N VAL A 630 0.37 0.27 17.75
CA VAL A 630 1.52 0.48 18.64
C VAL A 630 2.08 -0.84 19.15
N VAL A 631 1.23 -1.80 19.55
CA VAL A 631 1.68 -3.15 19.95
C VAL A 631 2.42 -3.85 18.81
N ARG A 632 1.90 -3.78 17.58
CA ARG A 632 2.54 -4.39 16.41
C ARG A 632 3.93 -3.82 16.15
N GLU A 633 4.05 -2.49 16.15
CA GLU A 633 5.35 -1.81 15.97
C GLU A 633 6.32 -2.18 17.10
N THR A 634 5.86 -2.22 18.35
CA THR A 634 6.68 -2.61 19.49
C THR A 634 7.14 -4.07 19.39
N CYS A 635 6.30 -4.98 18.92
CA CYS A 635 6.68 -6.38 18.66
C CYS A 635 7.75 -6.49 17.56
N ILE A 636 7.63 -5.69 16.49
CA ILE A 636 8.65 -5.62 15.44
C ILE A 636 9.98 -5.11 16.02
N GLN A 637 9.95 -4.05 16.82
CA GLN A 637 11.15 -3.50 17.46
C GLN A 637 11.81 -4.49 18.42
N LEU A 638 11.02 -5.21 19.22
CA LEU A 638 11.51 -6.28 20.10
C LEU A 638 12.21 -7.38 19.30
N LEU A 639 11.57 -7.87 18.24
CA LEU A 639 12.13 -8.91 17.38
C LEU A 639 13.37 -8.42 16.62
N ARG A 640 13.39 -7.17 16.15
CA ARG A 640 14.57 -6.52 15.55
C ARG A 640 15.74 -6.45 16.53
N THR A 641 15.46 -6.12 17.79
CA THR A 641 16.48 -6.11 18.84
C THR A 641 17.11 -7.49 19.00
N PHE A 642 16.32 -8.57 19.00
CA PHE A 642 16.85 -9.94 19.01
C PHE A 642 17.80 -10.25 17.85
N VAL A 643 17.43 -9.83 16.64
CA VAL A 643 18.19 -10.18 15.44
C VAL A 643 19.33 -9.19 15.13
N THR A 644 19.69 -8.35 16.09
CA THR A 644 20.84 -7.45 15.97
C THR A 644 22.13 -8.28 15.85
N LEU A 645 22.97 -7.96 14.87
CA LEU A 645 24.25 -8.64 14.65
C LEU A 645 25.33 -8.09 15.58
N ASN A 646 26.31 -8.93 15.93
CA ASN A 646 27.49 -8.48 16.65
C ASN A 646 28.39 -7.58 15.78
N GLU A 647 29.37 -6.91 16.37
CA GLU A 647 30.29 -6.00 15.65
C GLU A 647 31.07 -6.66 14.51
N THR A 648 31.19 -8.00 14.54
CA THR A 648 31.89 -8.77 13.50
C THR A 648 30.96 -9.25 12.37
N TYR A 649 29.65 -9.01 12.48
CA TYR A 649 28.61 -9.48 11.56
C TYR A 649 28.64 -11.00 11.29
N SER A 650 29.22 -11.79 12.19
CA SER A 650 29.41 -13.23 12.02
C SER A 650 28.42 -14.08 12.82
N ALA A 651 27.72 -13.45 13.76
CA ALA A 651 26.69 -14.06 14.59
C ALA A 651 25.74 -12.97 15.10
N PHE A 652 24.56 -13.39 15.54
CA PHE A 652 23.69 -12.53 16.34
C PHE A 652 24.38 -12.13 17.64
N GLN A 653 24.07 -10.91 18.11
CA GLN A 653 24.57 -10.40 19.39
C GLN A 653 24.05 -11.23 20.57
N TYR A 654 22.83 -11.77 20.45
CA TYR A 654 22.15 -12.47 21.54
C TYR A 654 22.05 -13.98 21.30
N PRO A 655 22.34 -14.83 22.31
CA PRO A 655 22.16 -16.27 22.21
C PRO A 655 20.68 -16.64 22.01
N GLY A 656 20.39 -17.51 21.06
CA GLY A 656 19.02 -17.93 20.76
C GLY A 656 18.32 -17.06 19.70
N ALA A 657 18.91 -15.94 19.30
CA ALA A 657 18.42 -15.11 18.20
C ALA A 657 18.38 -15.87 16.86
N GLU A 658 19.27 -16.86 16.67
CA GLU A 658 19.27 -17.76 15.53
C GLU A 658 17.98 -18.59 15.38
N HIS A 659 17.20 -18.68 16.46
CA HIS A 659 15.92 -19.38 16.44
C HIS A 659 14.74 -18.44 16.14
N VAL A 660 14.93 -17.11 16.07
CA VAL A 660 13.82 -16.15 15.88
C VAL A 660 13.09 -16.41 14.57
N LEU A 661 13.81 -16.55 13.45
CA LEU A 661 13.20 -16.86 12.16
C LEU A 661 12.41 -18.18 12.21
N HIS A 662 12.97 -19.21 12.84
CA HIS A 662 12.28 -20.48 13.02
C HIS A 662 11.02 -20.34 13.89
N GLN A 663 11.06 -19.52 14.95
CA GLN A 663 9.88 -19.29 15.78
C GLN A 663 8.80 -18.54 15.00
N VAL A 664 9.16 -17.49 14.27
CA VAL A 664 8.24 -16.72 13.42
C VAL A 664 7.56 -17.65 12.40
N LEU A 665 8.35 -18.47 11.72
CA LEU A 665 7.85 -19.44 10.73
C LEU A 665 7.06 -20.59 11.34
N SER A 666 7.22 -20.91 12.63
CA SER A 666 6.45 -21.97 13.28
C SER A 666 5.08 -21.53 13.76
N VAL A 667 4.86 -20.24 14.04
CA VAL A 667 3.61 -19.78 14.67
C VAL A 667 2.38 -20.10 13.81
N TRP A 668 2.41 -19.82 12.51
CA TRP A 668 1.25 -20.08 11.65
C TRP A 668 0.88 -21.57 11.51
N LEU A 669 1.84 -22.48 11.72
CA LEU A 669 1.60 -23.93 11.67
C LEU A 669 0.83 -24.45 12.88
N GLU A 670 0.86 -23.71 13.99
CA GLU A 670 0.25 -24.13 15.25
C GLU A 670 -1.22 -23.74 15.33
N TYR A 671 -1.62 -22.73 14.57
CA TYR A 671 -3.02 -22.37 14.43
C TYR A 671 -3.66 -23.33 13.43
N GLY A 672 -4.52 -24.20 13.97
CA GLY A 672 -5.24 -25.21 13.19
C GLY A 672 -6.14 -24.61 12.10
N THR A 673 -6.99 -25.45 11.50
CA THR A 673 -7.86 -25.14 10.35
C THR A 673 -9.00 -24.15 10.65
N LYS A 674 -8.78 -23.15 11.50
CA LYS A 674 -9.74 -22.08 11.80
C LYS A 674 -9.84 -21.13 10.61
N ASP A 675 -10.98 -20.45 10.49
CA ASP A 675 -11.28 -19.51 9.39
C ASP A 675 -10.27 -18.35 9.27
N SER A 676 -9.47 -18.10 10.31
CA SER A 676 -8.42 -17.08 10.37
C SER A 676 -7.06 -17.51 9.79
N MET A 677 -6.90 -18.74 9.28
CA MET A 677 -5.60 -19.24 8.76
C MET A 677 -4.96 -18.30 7.73
N HIS A 678 -5.77 -17.70 6.85
CA HIS A 678 -5.28 -16.76 5.84
C HIS A 678 -4.61 -15.51 6.46
N ILE A 679 -5.11 -15.03 7.61
CA ILE A 679 -4.52 -13.90 8.34
C ILE A 679 -3.19 -14.32 8.97
N TYR A 680 -3.13 -15.49 9.62
CA TYR A 680 -1.88 -16.01 10.19
C TYR A 680 -0.77 -16.15 9.13
N VAL A 681 -1.09 -16.74 7.98
CA VAL A 681 -0.15 -16.90 6.86
C VAL A 681 0.33 -15.53 6.36
N SER A 682 -0.60 -14.61 6.13
CA SER A 682 -0.28 -13.28 5.57
C SER A 682 0.54 -12.44 6.54
N GLN A 683 0.16 -12.39 7.81
CA GLN A 683 0.87 -11.62 8.83
C GLN A 683 2.23 -12.22 9.19
N THR A 684 2.39 -13.54 9.11
CA THR A 684 3.72 -14.17 9.24
C THR A 684 4.66 -13.70 8.13
N ALA A 685 4.18 -13.63 6.88
CA ALA A 685 4.99 -13.13 5.77
C ALA A 685 5.33 -11.64 5.91
N VAL A 686 4.36 -10.81 6.31
CA VAL A 686 4.61 -9.38 6.60
C VAL A 686 5.66 -9.22 7.70
N LEU A 687 5.56 -9.98 8.79
CA LEU A 687 6.54 -9.93 9.86
C LEU A 687 7.93 -10.35 9.38
N LEU A 688 8.04 -11.44 8.60
CA LEU A 688 9.31 -11.85 8.01
C LEU A 688 9.90 -10.76 7.13
N GLU A 689 9.11 -10.13 6.27
CA GLU A 689 9.55 -9.04 5.41
C GLU A 689 10.15 -7.87 6.22
N LEU A 690 9.51 -7.51 7.34
CA LEU A 690 9.93 -6.43 8.23
C LEU A 690 11.16 -6.77 9.09
N LEU A 691 11.44 -8.06 9.31
CA LEU A 691 12.61 -8.55 10.04
C LEU A 691 13.85 -8.72 9.17
N LEU A 692 13.67 -9.07 7.89
CA LEU A 692 14.80 -9.17 6.96
C LEU A 692 15.42 -7.79 6.72
N PRO A 693 16.75 -7.66 6.68
CA PRO A 693 17.43 -6.36 6.57
C PRO A 693 17.17 -5.70 5.20
N LEU A 694 16.99 -4.37 5.19
CA LEU A 694 16.84 -3.60 3.94
C LEU A 694 18.18 -3.49 3.22
N PRO A 695 18.23 -3.67 1.88
CA PRO A 695 19.40 -3.30 1.11
C PRO A 695 19.56 -1.78 1.22
N GLN A 696 20.51 -1.32 2.06
CA GLN A 696 20.81 0.10 2.17
C GLN A 696 21.61 0.53 0.94
N SER A 697 21.32 1.74 0.44
CA SER A 697 21.88 2.28 -0.80
C SER A 697 23.38 2.62 -0.76
N ASN A 698 24.05 2.49 0.39
CA ASN A 698 25.48 2.73 0.54
C ASN A 698 26.25 1.40 0.67
N PRO A 699 26.95 0.96 -0.39
CA PRO A 699 27.70 -0.30 -0.41
C PRO A 699 29.08 -0.12 0.25
N GLU A 700 29.13 0.11 1.56
CA GLU A 700 30.38 -0.05 2.32
C GLU A 700 30.58 -1.52 2.73
N ASP A 701 31.82 -2.00 2.67
CA ASP A 701 32.22 -3.43 2.78
C ASP A 701 31.66 -4.20 4.00
N ALA A 702 31.33 -3.51 5.10
CA ALA A 702 30.76 -4.13 6.31
C ALA A 702 29.34 -4.69 6.09
N LEU A 703 28.58 -4.13 5.14
CA LEU A 703 27.21 -4.56 4.87
C LEU A 703 27.15 -5.89 4.10
N SER A 704 28.15 -6.21 3.28
CA SER A 704 28.20 -7.48 2.54
C SER A 704 28.26 -8.68 3.48
N LEU A 705 29.04 -8.59 4.57
CA LEU A 705 29.17 -9.68 5.54
C LEU A 705 27.87 -9.93 6.32
N ALA A 706 27.16 -8.86 6.67
CA ALA A 706 25.86 -8.94 7.33
C ALA A 706 24.82 -9.60 6.42
N GLN A 707 24.77 -9.20 5.14
CA GLN A 707 23.90 -9.82 4.14
C GLN A 707 24.22 -11.32 3.99
N ASP A 708 25.49 -11.68 3.76
CA ASP A 708 25.92 -13.08 3.64
C ASP A 708 25.56 -13.94 4.86
N PHE A 709 25.58 -13.35 6.06
CA PHE A 709 25.13 -14.02 7.27
C PHE A 709 23.61 -14.26 7.24
N TRP A 710 22.83 -13.23 6.92
CA TRP A 710 21.36 -13.35 6.83
C TRP A 710 20.90 -14.32 5.75
N VAL A 711 21.53 -14.33 4.58
CA VAL A 711 21.21 -15.32 3.53
C VAL A 711 21.46 -16.74 4.05
N ARG A 712 22.56 -16.98 4.78
CA ARG A 712 22.82 -18.28 5.42
C ARG A 712 21.76 -18.66 6.46
N GLU A 713 21.27 -17.71 7.25
CA GLU A 713 20.19 -17.97 8.20
C GLU A 713 18.87 -18.29 7.50
N VAL A 714 18.53 -17.58 6.42
CA VAL A 714 17.36 -17.88 5.59
C VAL A 714 17.46 -19.28 4.98
N VAL A 715 18.64 -19.67 4.48
CA VAL A 715 18.88 -21.02 3.94
C VAL A 715 18.65 -22.12 4.99
N ARG A 716 18.94 -21.87 6.27
CA ARG A 716 18.68 -22.84 7.35
C ARG A 716 17.20 -23.10 7.58
N VAL A 717 16.34 -22.11 7.32
CA VAL A 717 14.87 -22.21 7.48
C VAL A 717 14.14 -22.41 6.16
N MET A 718 14.86 -22.73 5.08
CA MET A 718 14.31 -22.78 3.72
C MET A 718 13.10 -23.72 3.59
N HIS A 719 13.13 -24.86 4.27
CA HIS A 719 12.01 -25.82 4.21
C HIS A 719 10.71 -25.26 4.81
N GLN A 720 10.79 -24.49 5.89
CA GLN A 720 9.62 -23.84 6.50
C GLN A 720 9.13 -22.67 5.63
N LEU A 721 10.07 -21.96 5.02
CA LEU A 721 9.78 -20.89 4.08
C LEU A 721 9.08 -21.41 2.83
N GLU A 722 9.51 -22.57 2.29
CA GLU A 722 8.86 -23.27 1.18
C GLU A 722 7.39 -23.60 1.50
N GLN A 723 7.14 -24.14 2.71
CA GLN A 723 5.78 -24.44 3.17
C GLN A 723 4.91 -23.18 3.26
N LEU A 724 5.47 -22.07 3.76
CA LEU A 724 4.77 -20.79 3.84
C LEU A 724 4.47 -20.24 2.43
N LEU A 725 5.48 -20.22 1.54
CA LEU A 725 5.34 -19.74 0.16
C LEU A 725 4.25 -20.49 -0.62
N ALA A 726 4.14 -21.81 -0.41
CA ALA A 726 3.11 -22.62 -1.08
C ALA A 726 1.66 -22.18 -0.74
N VAL A 727 1.43 -21.57 0.42
CA VAL A 727 0.11 -21.13 0.87
C VAL A 727 -0.10 -19.62 0.81
N LEU A 728 0.96 -18.83 0.57
CA LEU A 728 0.91 -17.37 0.63
C LEU A 728 0.12 -16.72 -0.52
N PRO A 729 -0.82 -15.79 -0.24
CA PRO A 729 -1.50 -15.04 -1.30
C PRO A 729 -0.50 -14.32 -2.23
N PRO A 730 -0.82 -14.14 -3.53
CA PRO A 730 0.14 -13.64 -4.51
C PRO A 730 0.83 -12.32 -4.15
N ARG A 731 0.09 -11.39 -3.53
CA ARG A 731 0.63 -10.12 -3.05
C ARG A 731 1.76 -10.31 -2.04
N HIS A 732 1.52 -11.11 -1.00
CA HIS A 732 2.49 -11.36 0.06
C HIS A 732 3.63 -12.25 -0.43
N TRP A 733 3.34 -13.19 -1.32
CA TRP A 733 4.36 -14.01 -1.98
C TRP A 733 5.35 -13.13 -2.74
N THR A 734 4.88 -12.23 -3.60
CA THR A 734 5.75 -11.36 -4.42
C THR A 734 6.59 -10.43 -3.57
N SER A 735 5.99 -9.83 -2.53
CA SER A 735 6.69 -8.93 -1.61
C SER A 735 7.84 -9.66 -0.89
N LEU A 736 7.54 -10.85 -0.35
CA LEU A 736 8.54 -11.67 0.33
C LEU A 736 9.60 -12.22 -0.64
N ALA A 737 9.21 -12.64 -1.84
CA ALA A 737 10.12 -13.11 -2.88
C ALA A 737 11.10 -12.00 -3.31
N LEU A 738 10.59 -10.79 -3.57
CA LEU A 738 11.42 -9.62 -3.86
C LEU A 738 12.41 -9.38 -2.73
N ARG A 739 11.92 -9.46 -1.49
CA ARG A 739 12.75 -9.27 -0.31
C ARG A 739 13.88 -10.28 -0.17
N LEU A 740 13.60 -11.55 -0.44
CA LEU A 740 14.59 -12.63 -0.38
C LEU A 740 15.62 -12.52 -1.51
N VAL A 741 15.20 -12.09 -2.70
CA VAL A 741 16.10 -11.84 -3.84
C VAL A 741 17.02 -10.65 -3.56
N GLU A 742 16.47 -9.55 -3.03
CA GLU A 742 17.25 -8.39 -2.59
C GLU A 742 18.29 -8.76 -1.51
N LEU A 743 17.94 -9.70 -0.63
CA LEU A 743 18.82 -10.17 0.44
C LEU A 743 20.03 -10.97 -0.07
N ASP A 744 19.85 -11.79 -1.12
CA ASP A 744 20.94 -12.56 -1.76
C ASP A 744 21.96 -11.64 -2.49
N GLY A 745 21.61 -10.36 -2.62
CA GLY A 745 22.43 -9.34 -3.25
C GLY A 745 22.55 -9.51 -4.76
N GLY A 746 23.02 -8.47 -5.46
CA GLY A 746 23.21 -8.53 -6.91
C GLY A 746 24.27 -9.53 -7.39
N ASN A 747 25.06 -10.12 -6.48
CA ASN A 747 26.07 -11.11 -6.81
C ASN A 747 25.53 -12.56 -6.87
N ASN A 748 24.24 -12.80 -6.56
CA ASN A 748 23.58 -14.11 -6.60
C ASN A 748 24.45 -15.22 -5.96
N SER A 749 24.94 -14.98 -4.74
CA SER A 749 25.92 -15.87 -4.12
C SER A 749 25.33 -17.26 -3.83
N ILE A 750 24.04 -17.32 -3.49
CA ILE A 750 23.32 -18.57 -3.20
C ILE A 750 22.32 -18.92 -4.30
N GLY A 751 21.77 -17.91 -4.99
CA GLY A 751 20.78 -18.09 -6.04
C GLY A 751 19.37 -18.26 -5.51
N LEU A 752 18.96 -17.45 -4.52
CA LEU A 752 17.60 -17.48 -3.97
C LEU A 752 16.54 -17.17 -5.04
N GLY A 753 16.84 -16.26 -5.96
CA GLY A 753 15.97 -15.94 -7.09
C GLY A 753 15.69 -17.12 -8.02
N PRO A 754 16.74 -17.74 -8.61
CA PRO A 754 16.60 -19.00 -9.32
C PRO A 754 15.90 -20.09 -8.51
N TRP A 755 16.24 -20.25 -7.23
CA TRP A 755 15.59 -21.25 -6.37
C TRP A 755 14.08 -21.02 -6.24
N LEU A 756 13.63 -19.79 -6.01
CA LEU A 756 12.21 -19.44 -5.96
C LEU A 756 11.48 -19.78 -7.26
N ALA A 757 12.10 -19.46 -8.41
CA ALA A 757 11.54 -19.78 -9.71
C ALA A 757 11.43 -21.29 -9.93
N PHE A 758 12.48 -22.05 -9.60
CA PHE A 758 12.46 -23.51 -9.71
C PHE A 758 11.45 -24.14 -8.76
N ASN A 759 11.33 -23.64 -7.54
CA ASN A 759 10.35 -24.12 -6.57
C ASN A 759 8.92 -23.95 -7.10
N GLU A 760 8.60 -22.77 -7.65
CA GLU A 760 7.27 -22.51 -8.21
C GLU A 760 7.01 -23.35 -9.47
N LEU A 761 8.03 -23.59 -10.30
CA LEU A 761 7.95 -24.51 -11.44
C LEU A 761 7.73 -25.97 -11.00
N HIS A 762 8.32 -26.39 -9.90
CA HIS A 762 8.08 -27.71 -9.31
C HIS A 762 6.63 -27.83 -8.80
N THR A 763 6.11 -26.81 -8.14
CA THR A 763 4.70 -26.73 -7.73
C THR A 763 3.77 -26.82 -8.95
N LEU A 764 4.04 -26.03 -9.99
CA LEU A 764 3.28 -26.04 -11.24
C LEU A 764 3.30 -27.42 -11.91
N ARG A 765 4.47 -28.05 -11.99
CA ARG A 765 4.62 -29.42 -12.53
C ARG A 765 3.80 -30.44 -11.73
N ALA A 766 3.81 -30.35 -10.39
CA ALA A 766 3.04 -31.26 -9.55
C ALA A 766 1.53 -31.07 -9.73
N LEU A 767 1.08 -29.83 -9.91
CA LEU A 767 -0.32 -29.51 -10.24
C LEU A 767 -0.71 -30.09 -11.59
N VAL A 768 0.08 -29.83 -12.63
CA VAL A 768 -0.09 -30.37 -13.99
C VAL A 768 -0.16 -31.90 -14.00
N GLY A 769 0.74 -32.57 -13.26
CA GLY A 769 0.74 -34.03 -13.15
C GLY A 769 -0.55 -34.57 -12.54
N ARG A 770 -1.10 -33.89 -11.52
CA ARG A 770 -2.40 -34.25 -10.93
C ARG A 770 -3.56 -33.99 -11.89
N VAL A 771 -3.47 -32.96 -12.73
CA VAL A 771 -4.50 -32.63 -13.73
C VAL A 771 -4.63 -33.78 -14.74
N ILE A 772 -3.50 -34.23 -15.26
CA ILE A 772 -3.44 -35.28 -16.29
C ILE A 772 -3.98 -36.61 -15.77
N LEU A 773 -3.74 -36.93 -14.50
CA LEU A 773 -4.06 -38.25 -13.94
C LEU A 773 -5.51 -38.36 -13.46
N ASP A 774 -6.05 -37.33 -12.79
CA ASP A 774 -7.22 -37.51 -11.90
C ASP A 774 -8.31 -36.43 -12.02
N ALA A 775 -8.21 -35.47 -12.95
CA ALA A 775 -9.13 -34.35 -12.98
C ALA A 775 -10.48 -34.70 -13.64
N ASP A 776 -11.54 -34.80 -12.84
CA ASP A 776 -12.90 -34.57 -13.33
C ASP A 776 -13.05 -33.11 -13.79
N ALA A 777 -14.05 -32.81 -14.63
CA ALA A 777 -14.19 -31.48 -15.25
C ALA A 777 -14.24 -30.32 -14.22
N GLY A 778 -14.78 -30.58 -13.02
CA GLY A 778 -14.82 -29.60 -11.94
C GLY A 778 -13.48 -29.36 -11.26
N LYS A 779 -12.76 -30.44 -10.93
CA LYS A 779 -11.39 -30.34 -10.42
C LYS A 779 -10.45 -29.74 -11.45
N LEU A 780 -10.63 -30.05 -12.73
CA LEU A 780 -9.83 -29.49 -13.82
C LEU A 780 -9.85 -27.95 -13.79
N ALA A 781 -11.03 -27.35 -13.69
CA ALA A 781 -11.16 -25.89 -13.62
C ALA A 781 -10.46 -25.28 -12.38
N VAL A 782 -10.66 -25.87 -11.20
CA VAL A 782 -9.97 -25.45 -9.97
C VAL A 782 -8.45 -25.56 -10.13
N MET A 783 -7.98 -26.65 -10.73
CA MET A 783 -6.56 -26.90 -10.89
C MET A 783 -5.92 -25.99 -11.94
N LEU A 784 -6.61 -25.69 -13.04
CA LEU A 784 -6.18 -24.70 -14.02
C LEU A 784 -6.09 -23.31 -13.38
N HIS A 785 -7.03 -22.97 -12.48
CA HIS A 785 -6.97 -21.72 -11.72
C HIS A 785 -5.77 -21.67 -10.76
N VAL A 786 -5.48 -22.76 -10.04
CA VAL A 786 -4.28 -22.83 -9.18
C VAL A 786 -3.00 -22.77 -10.03
N ALA A 787 -2.98 -23.41 -11.20
CA ALA A 787 -1.87 -23.32 -12.13
C ALA A 787 -1.68 -21.89 -12.68
N ASP A 788 -2.77 -21.19 -13.00
CA ASP A 788 -2.74 -19.80 -13.44
C ASP A 788 -2.14 -18.87 -12.38
N ARG A 789 -2.49 -19.08 -11.11
CA ARG A 789 -1.84 -18.38 -9.98
C ARG A 789 -0.32 -18.60 -9.99
N SER A 790 0.13 -19.86 -10.06
CA SER A 790 1.57 -20.18 -10.10
C SER A 790 2.28 -19.55 -11.29
N ILE A 791 1.62 -19.52 -12.44
CA ILE A 791 2.13 -18.88 -13.66
C ILE A 791 2.21 -17.36 -13.51
N GLY A 792 1.21 -16.74 -12.87
CA GLY A 792 1.23 -15.32 -12.52
C GLY A 792 2.39 -14.98 -11.61
N LEU A 793 2.64 -15.80 -10.58
CA LEU A 793 3.80 -15.64 -9.69
C LEU A 793 5.12 -15.75 -10.43
N LEU A 794 5.28 -16.76 -11.31
CA LEU A 794 6.46 -16.91 -12.15
C LEU A 794 6.65 -15.73 -13.10
N GLY A 795 5.58 -15.25 -13.74
CA GLY A 795 5.63 -14.09 -14.62
C GLY A 795 6.05 -12.82 -13.89
N THR A 796 5.47 -12.55 -12.72
CA THR A 796 5.87 -11.43 -11.85
C THR A 796 7.31 -11.59 -11.36
N LEU A 797 7.72 -12.79 -10.96
CA LEU A 797 9.08 -13.06 -10.51
C LEU A 797 10.09 -12.78 -11.62
N LEU A 798 9.85 -13.25 -12.85
CA LEU A 798 10.77 -13.05 -13.98
C LEU A 798 10.78 -11.63 -14.53
N ARG A 799 9.67 -10.90 -14.44
CA ARG A 799 9.55 -9.54 -14.99
C ARG A 799 9.97 -8.46 -13.98
N ASP A 800 9.49 -8.58 -12.74
CA ASP A 800 9.52 -7.49 -11.77
C ASP A 800 10.61 -7.70 -10.71
N VAL A 801 10.93 -8.95 -10.37
CA VAL A 801 11.86 -9.29 -9.27
C VAL A 801 13.25 -9.67 -9.78
N LEU A 802 13.32 -10.63 -10.71
CA LEU A 802 14.58 -11.15 -11.24
C LEU A 802 15.03 -10.28 -12.40
N ARG A 803 16.12 -9.54 -12.20
CA ARG A 803 16.74 -8.71 -13.25
C ARG A 803 17.82 -9.45 -14.04
N ASP A 804 18.05 -10.71 -13.71
CA ASP A 804 19.19 -11.50 -14.16
C ASP A 804 18.84 -12.50 -15.28
N GLU A 805 19.86 -13.20 -15.79
CA GLU A 805 19.76 -14.29 -16.76
C GLU A 805 18.99 -15.54 -16.25
N THR A 806 18.23 -15.43 -15.16
CA THR A 806 17.50 -16.55 -14.54
C THR A 806 16.50 -17.19 -15.49
N ALA A 807 15.80 -16.41 -16.32
CA ALA A 807 14.97 -16.95 -17.39
C ALA A 807 15.79 -17.82 -18.35
N GLY A 808 16.99 -17.38 -18.72
CA GLY A 808 17.93 -18.17 -19.52
C GLY A 808 18.39 -19.45 -18.82
N LEU A 809 18.60 -19.43 -17.50
CA LEU A 809 18.92 -20.64 -16.71
C LEU A 809 17.75 -21.63 -16.69
N ILE A 810 16.51 -21.14 -16.55
CA ILE A 810 15.29 -21.95 -16.59
C ILE A 810 15.16 -22.65 -17.94
N ILE A 811 15.38 -21.93 -19.05
CA ILE A 811 15.29 -22.50 -20.40
C ILE A 811 16.44 -23.49 -20.69
N LYS A 812 17.61 -23.34 -20.05
CA LYS A 812 18.72 -24.29 -20.18
C LYS A 812 18.46 -25.62 -19.43
N ASP A 813 17.58 -25.66 -18.45
CA ASP A 813 17.24 -26.90 -17.74
C ASP A 813 16.16 -27.70 -18.47
N SER A 814 16.59 -28.78 -19.12
CA SER A 814 15.71 -29.72 -19.85
C SER A 814 14.51 -30.26 -19.05
N ARG A 815 14.66 -30.47 -17.73
CA ARG A 815 13.57 -31.02 -16.89
C ARG A 815 12.48 -29.98 -16.65
N VAL A 816 12.90 -28.73 -16.50
CA VAL A 816 12.04 -27.58 -16.25
C VAL A 816 11.34 -27.18 -17.53
N VAL A 817 12.07 -27.14 -18.64
CA VAL A 817 11.45 -26.91 -19.95
C VAL A 817 10.44 -28.00 -20.30
N SER A 818 10.73 -29.27 -20.03
CA SER A 818 9.74 -30.34 -20.23
C SER A 818 8.46 -30.12 -19.41
N ALA A 819 8.57 -29.58 -18.20
CA ALA A 819 7.40 -29.28 -17.37
C ALA A 819 6.64 -28.04 -17.89
N LEU A 820 7.35 -27.00 -18.35
CA LEU A 820 6.76 -25.84 -19.00
C LEU A 820 6.02 -26.21 -20.28
N VAL A 821 6.61 -27.06 -21.11
CA VAL A 821 5.97 -27.58 -22.33
C VAL A 821 4.67 -28.29 -21.99
N GLN A 822 4.69 -29.24 -21.03
CA GLN A 822 3.48 -29.95 -20.59
C GLN A 822 2.42 -29.00 -20.02
N CYS A 823 2.85 -27.98 -19.27
CA CYS A 823 1.94 -26.99 -18.71
C CYS A 823 1.29 -26.14 -19.80
N PHE A 824 2.08 -25.59 -20.73
CA PHE A 824 1.54 -24.78 -21.81
C PHE A 824 0.70 -25.61 -22.79
N GLU A 825 1.06 -26.86 -23.06
CA GLU A 825 0.21 -27.79 -23.82
C GLU A 825 -1.15 -27.94 -23.16
N LEU A 826 -1.20 -28.25 -21.86
CA LEU A 826 -2.49 -28.34 -21.15
C LEU A 826 -3.30 -27.05 -21.18
N LEU A 827 -2.66 -25.89 -21.05
CA LEU A 827 -3.36 -24.60 -21.08
C LEU A 827 -3.89 -24.27 -22.47
N VAL A 828 -3.11 -24.56 -23.52
CA VAL A 828 -3.51 -24.36 -24.92
C VAL A 828 -4.65 -25.33 -25.28
N ASP A 829 -4.50 -26.61 -24.98
CA ASP A 829 -5.48 -27.66 -25.29
C ASP A 829 -6.81 -27.47 -24.56
N ASN A 830 -6.81 -26.75 -23.42
CA ASN A 830 -8.02 -26.43 -22.64
C ASN A 830 -8.48 -24.97 -22.81
N HIS A 831 -7.92 -24.22 -23.76
CA HIS A 831 -8.32 -22.84 -24.04
C HIS A 831 -8.22 -21.90 -22.82
N ALA A 832 -7.32 -22.20 -21.89
CA ALA A 832 -7.14 -21.54 -20.60
C ALA A 832 -6.03 -20.48 -20.63
N THR A 833 -5.81 -19.83 -21.78
CA THR A 833 -4.83 -18.75 -21.90
C THR A 833 -5.30 -17.50 -21.18
N THR A 834 -4.55 -17.06 -20.18
CA THR A 834 -4.80 -15.84 -19.41
C THR A 834 -3.72 -14.77 -19.65
N ASN A 835 -3.92 -13.57 -19.12
CA ASN A 835 -2.90 -12.50 -19.13
C ASN A 835 -1.62 -12.92 -18.41
N ALA A 836 -1.73 -13.74 -17.35
CA ALA A 836 -0.58 -14.25 -16.63
C ALA A 836 0.23 -15.20 -17.50
N THR A 837 -0.44 -16.12 -18.23
CA THR A 837 0.24 -17.03 -19.17
C THR A 837 0.93 -16.30 -20.31
N ALA A 838 0.28 -15.27 -20.89
CA ALA A 838 0.87 -14.43 -21.93
C ALA A 838 2.05 -13.61 -21.40
N GLY A 839 1.94 -13.05 -20.19
CA GLY A 839 3.02 -12.32 -19.53
C GLY A 839 4.24 -13.20 -19.24
N LEU A 840 4.03 -14.43 -18.75
CA LEU A 840 5.10 -15.40 -18.58
C LEU A 840 5.73 -15.78 -19.92
N ALA A 841 4.90 -16.01 -20.95
CA ALA A 841 5.41 -16.37 -22.27
C ALA A 841 6.27 -15.26 -22.88
N ALA A 842 5.85 -13.99 -22.72
CA ALA A 842 6.62 -12.83 -23.16
C ALA A 842 7.95 -12.71 -22.41
N ALA A 843 7.98 -12.99 -21.11
CA ALA A 843 9.21 -12.97 -20.30
C ALA A 843 10.20 -14.07 -20.70
N LEU A 844 9.70 -15.24 -21.13
CA LEU A 844 10.53 -16.36 -21.59
C LEU A 844 10.99 -16.23 -23.05
N ALA A 845 10.27 -15.44 -23.85
CA ALA A 845 10.47 -15.37 -25.30
C ALA A 845 11.92 -15.06 -25.74
N PRO A 846 12.62 -14.07 -25.15
CA PRO A 846 14.00 -13.73 -25.54
C PRO A 846 15.01 -14.87 -25.35
N TYR A 847 14.69 -15.85 -24.52
CA TYR A 847 15.59 -16.93 -24.11
C TYR A 847 15.32 -18.25 -24.83
N ALA A 848 14.20 -18.37 -25.55
CA ALA A 848 13.77 -19.61 -26.21
C ALA A 848 14.14 -19.71 -27.71
N THR A 849 15.13 -18.92 -28.16
CA THR A 849 15.55 -18.78 -29.57
C THR A 849 16.29 -20.00 -30.14
N ASP A 850 17.02 -20.75 -29.31
CA ASP A 850 17.85 -21.86 -29.78
C ASP A 850 17.10 -23.20 -29.67
N GLU A 851 16.69 -23.66 -28.48
CA GLU A 851 15.87 -24.87 -28.27
C GLU A 851 15.08 -24.80 -26.94
N PRO A 852 13.99 -25.57 -26.74
CA PRO A 852 13.37 -26.56 -27.64
C PRO A 852 12.19 -26.04 -28.47
N ARG A 853 12.01 -26.63 -29.66
CA ARG A 853 10.99 -26.26 -30.67
C ARG A 853 9.56 -26.28 -30.13
N ALA A 854 9.22 -27.30 -29.34
CA ALA A 854 7.89 -27.45 -28.76
C ALA A 854 7.53 -26.26 -27.86
N LEU A 855 8.46 -25.83 -27.01
CA LEU A 855 8.27 -24.67 -26.14
C LEU A 855 8.04 -23.41 -26.97
N ARG A 856 8.90 -23.15 -27.95
CA ARG A 856 8.79 -21.98 -28.84
C ARG A 856 7.42 -21.89 -29.51
N ARG A 857 6.94 -23.00 -30.08
CA ARG A 857 5.60 -23.09 -30.68
C ARG A 857 4.52 -22.70 -29.67
N LEU A 858 4.54 -23.32 -28.49
CA LEU A 858 3.54 -23.07 -27.44
C LEU A 858 3.58 -21.62 -26.94
N LEU A 859 4.79 -21.05 -26.78
CA LEU A 859 4.95 -19.64 -26.42
C LEU A 859 4.34 -18.73 -27.48
N VAL A 860 4.55 -18.99 -28.77
CA VAL A 860 3.91 -18.21 -29.85
C VAL A 860 2.40 -18.36 -29.81
N THR A 861 1.85 -19.56 -29.66
CA THR A 861 0.40 -19.78 -29.55
C THR A 861 -0.20 -19.04 -28.35
N VAL A 862 0.44 -19.12 -27.19
CA VAL A 862 0.03 -18.41 -25.96
C VAL A 862 0.10 -16.90 -26.14
N LEU A 863 1.13 -16.37 -26.81
CA LEU A 863 1.26 -14.94 -27.10
C LEU A 863 0.21 -14.46 -28.09
N LEU A 864 -0.08 -15.23 -29.15
CA LEU A 864 -1.13 -14.93 -30.12
C LEU A 864 -2.51 -14.89 -29.45
N ARG A 865 -2.81 -15.88 -28.60
CA ARG A 865 -4.03 -15.87 -27.79
C ARG A 865 -4.02 -14.71 -26.79
N GLY A 866 -2.88 -14.40 -26.18
CA GLY A 866 -2.66 -13.25 -25.29
C GLY A 866 -2.89 -11.89 -25.95
N CYS A 867 -2.66 -11.74 -27.26
CA CYS A 867 -2.99 -10.54 -28.03
C CYS A 867 -4.49 -10.23 -28.09
N ARG A 868 -5.36 -11.14 -27.64
CA ARG A 868 -6.80 -10.92 -27.54
C ARG A 868 -7.23 -10.34 -26.19
N SER A 869 -6.28 -10.17 -25.27
CA SER A 869 -6.49 -9.61 -23.94
C SER A 869 -6.46 -8.07 -23.90
N ALA A 870 -6.63 -7.51 -22.70
CA ALA A 870 -6.52 -6.08 -22.42
C ALA A 870 -5.12 -5.48 -22.71
N THR A 871 -4.05 -6.28 -22.78
CA THR A 871 -2.68 -5.80 -22.99
C THR A 871 -2.03 -6.40 -24.25
N PRO A 872 -2.61 -6.17 -25.44
CA PRO A 872 -2.31 -6.95 -26.64
C PRO A 872 -0.93 -6.69 -27.23
N PHE A 873 -0.41 -5.46 -27.09
CA PHE A 873 0.84 -5.03 -27.71
C PHE A 873 2.08 -5.70 -27.12
N SER A 874 2.13 -5.87 -25.79
CA SER A 874 3.27 -6.52 -25.12
C SER A 874 3.48 -7.95 -25.58
N SER A 875 2.37 -8.68 -25.80
CA SER A 875 2.41 -10.06 -26.29
C SER A 875 2.87 -10.11 -27.74
N LEU A 876 2.38 -9.18 -28.57
CA LEU A 876 2.75 -9.10 -29.99
C LEU A 876 4.26 -8.85 -30.18
N LEU A 877 4.82 -7.90 -29.43
CA LEU A 877 6.23 -7.52 -29.54
C LEU A 877 7.19 -8.66 -29.18
N ALA A 878 6.75 -9.64 -28.39
CA ALA A 878 7.55 -10.81 -28.04
C ALA A 878 7.59 -11.87 -29.16
N ILE A 879 6.56 -11.93 -30.02
CA ILE A 879 6.42 -13.00 -31.04
C ILE A 879 7.59 -13.04 -32.03
N PRO A 880 8.04 -11.92 -32.65
CA PRO A 880 9.15 -11.92 -33.60
C PRO A 880 10.42 -12.62 -33.09
N THR A 881 10.72 -12.51 -31.79
CA THR A 881 11.91 -13.15 -31.20
C THR A 881 11.85 -14.68 -31.20
N LEU A 882 10.64 -15.23 -31.32
CA LEU A 882 10.38 -16.67 -31.34
C LEU A 882 10.18 -17.22 -32.75
N LEU A 883 10.11 -16.37 -33.78
CA LEU A 883 9.94 -16.84 -35.14
C LEU A 883 11.29 -17.27 -35.72
N VAL A 884 11.38 -18.55 -36.09
CA VAL A 884 12.53 -19.15 -36.77
C VAL A 884 12.06 -19.75 -38.10
N PRO A 885 12.97 -20.05 -39.05
CA PRO A 885 12.55 -20.63 -40.33
C PRO A 885 11.66 -21.86 -40.14
N HIS A 886 10.55 -21.94 -40.88
CA HIS A 886 9.43 -22.87 -40.64
C HIS A 886 9.83 -24.33 -40.43
N ARG A 887 10.83 -24.82 -41.17
CA ARG A 887 11.36 -26.18 -41.04
C ARG A 887 11.86 -26.52 -39.62
N THR A 888 12.14 -25.50 -38.83
CA THR A 888 12.57 -25.60 -37.43
C THR A 888 11.47 -25.22 -36.43
N PHE A 889 10.38 -24.61 -36.88
CA PHE A 889 9.24 -24.20 -36.06
C PHE A 889 8.12 -25.24 -36.04
N ALA A 890 7.72 -25.75 -37.22
CA ALA A 890 6.58 -26.65 -37.34
C ALA A 890 6.89 -28.04 -36.74
N THR A 891 6.03 -28.48 -35.82
CA THR A 891 5.98 -29.87 -35.35
C THR A 891 4.99 -30.66 -36.21
N ARG A 892 5.20 -31.98 -36.34
CA ARG A 892 4.29 -32.85 -37.12
C ARG A 892 2.83 -32.79 -36.65
N ASP A 893 2.62 -32.43 -35.39
CA ASP A 893 1.33 -32.42 -34.73
C ASP A 893 0.66 -31.02 -34.69
N MET A 894 1.19 -30.03 -35.42
CA MET A 894 0.61 -28.68 -35.46
C MET A 894 -0.52 -28.61 -36.49
N ASP A 895 -1.74 -28.29 -36.04
CA ASP A 895 -2.86 -27.96 -36.93
C ASP A 895 -2.64 -26.54 -37.47
N LEU A 896 -2.31 -26.45 -38.77
CA LEU A 896 -2.01 -25.19 -39.45
C LEU A 896 -3.24 -24.27 -39.56
N ASP A 897 -4.45 -24.83 -39.62
CA ASP A 897 -5.68 -24.04 -39.73
C ASP A 897 -6.01 -23.40 -38.38
N VAL A 898 -5.84 -24.13 -37.26
CA VAL A 898 -6.00 -23.58 -35.91
C VAL A 898 -4.96 -22.48 -35.66
N PHE A 899 -3.70 -22.73 -36.02
CA PHE A 899 -2.64 -21.74 -35.85
C PHE A 899 -2.84 -20.48 -36.72
N GLY A 900 -3.25 -20.64 -37.99
CA GLY A 900 -3.58 -19.52 -38.87
C GLY A 900 -4.78 -18.71 -38.38
N THR A 901 -5.80 -19.38 -37.85
CA THR A 901 -6.93 -18.74 -37.15
C THR A 901 -6.43 -17.96 -35.93
N ASP A 902 -5.48 -18.52 -35.18
CA ASP A 902 -4.95 -17.87 -33.98
C ASP A 902 -4.23 -16.56 -34.32
N ILE A 903 -3.46 -16.54 -35.41
CA ILE A 903 -2.82 -15.35 -35.98
C ILE A 903 -3.87 -14.31 -36.37
N SER A 904 -4.86 -14.70 -37.16
CA SER A 904 -5.92 -13.81 -37.63
C SER A 904 -6.62 -13.08 -36.48
N LEU A 905 -7.09 -13.84 -35.48
CA LEU A 905 -7.82 -13.28 -34.34
C LEU A 905 -6.93 -12.36 -33.49
N ALA A 906 -5.63 -12.65 -33.37
CA ALA A 906 -4.67 -11.76 -32.72
C ALA A 906 -4.55 -10.41 -33.45
N LEU A 907 -4.39 -10.44 -34.78
CA LEU A 907 -4.28 -9.24 -35.61
C LEU A 907 -5.54 -8.37 -35.54
N ILE A 908 -6.71 -9.00 -35.54
CA ILE A 908 -8.01 -8.31 -35.40
C ILE A 908 -8.12 -7.66 -34.02
N ALA A 909 -7.72 -8.35 -32.96
CA ALA A 909 -7.76 -7.80 -31.61
C ALA A 909 -6.82 -6.60 -31.44
N ILE A 910 -5.61 -6.66 -32.02
CA ILE A 910 -4.65 -5.55 -32.04
C ILE A 910 -5.24 -4.34 -32.78
N CYS A 911 -5.87 -4.59 -33.93
CA CYS A 911 -6.61 -3.56 -34.65
C CYS A 911 -7.70 -2.93 -33.79
N ALA A 912 -8.52 -3.75 -33.13
CA ALA A 912 -9.62 -3.27 -32.30
C ALA A 912 -9.14 -2.44 -31.10
N ALA A 913 -8.04 -2.86 -30.45
CA ALA A 913 -7.45 -2.19 -29.30
C ALA A 913 -6.60 -0.96 -29.67
N TRP A 914 -6.30 -0.75 -30.95
CA TRP A 914 -5.47 0.36 -31.40
C TRP A 914 -6.13 1.71 -31.09
N ASN A 915 -5.40 2.55 -30.34
CA ASN A 915 -5.79 3.91 -29.97
C ASN A 915 -4.60 4.88 -30.12
N GLU A 916 -4.82 6.18 -29.97
CA GLU A 916 -3.75 7.20 -30.11
C GLU A 916 -2.64 7.10 -29.03
N ASN A 917 -2.86 6.34 -27.96
CA ASN A 917 -1.95 6.21 -26.82
C ASN A 917 -1.11 4.91 -26.83
N VAL A 918 -1.03 4.22 -27.98
CA VAL A 918 -0.23 3.00 -28.12
C VAL A 918 1.24 3.32 -27.86
N GLN A 919 1.86 2.57 -26.95
CA GLN A 919 3.30 2.63 -26.71
C GLN A 919 4.02 1.95 -27.87
N SER A 920 5.03 2.62 -28.45
CA SER A 920 5.85 2.11 -29.56
C SER A 920 5.07 1.65 -30.81
N PRO A 921 4.24 2.52 -31.45
CA PRO A 921 3.41 2.12 -32.60
C PRO A 921 4.23 1.59 -33.79
N ILE A 922 5.46 2.09 -33.98
CA ILE A 922 6.38 1.63 -35.03
C ILE A 922 6.77 0.16 -34.81
N GLU A 923 7.22 -0.18 -33.60
CA GLU A 923 7.64 -1.55 -33.24
C GLU A 923 6.47 -2.54 -33.38
N VAL A 924 5.26 -2.10 -33.01
CA VAL A 924 4.03 -2.91 -33.16
C VAL A 924 3.76 -3.17 -34.65
N CYS A 925 3.81 -2.16 -35.51
CA CYS A 925 3.65 -2.33 -36.95
C CYS A 925 4.75 -3.23 -37.56
N GLU A 926 6.00 -3.07 -37.13
CA GLU A 926 7.09 -3.93 -37.58
C GLU A 926 6.86 -5.39 -37.20
N ALA A 927 6.43 -5.66 -35.96
CA ALA A 927 6.09 -7.00 -35.49
C ALA A 927 4.93 -7.62 -36.29
N LEU A 928 3.87 -6.86 -36.58
CA LEU A 928 2.74 -7.31 -37.42
C LEU A 928 3.22 -7.75 -38.80
N VAL A 929 4.00 -6.90 -39.47
CA VAL A 929 4.51 -7.19 -40.82
C VAL A 929 5.46 -8.38 -40.78
N HIS A 930 6.31 -8.48 -39.76
CA HIS A 930 7.24 -9.59 -39.62
C HIS A 930 6.53 -10.94 -39.44
N ILE A 931 5.44 -10.99 -38.67
CA ILE A 931 4.62 -12.22 -38.52
C ILE A 931 4.04 -12.64 -39.88
N LEU A 932 3.51 -11.69 -40.67
CA LEU A 932 2.94 -11.98 -41.99
C LEU A 932 4.01 -12.38 -43.02
N GLU A 933 5.15 -11.71 -43.05
CA GLU A 933 6.31 -12.11 -43.87
C GLU A 933 6.71 -13.54 -43.52
N TRP A 934 6.83 -13.86 -42.23
CA TRP A 934 7.19 -15.19 -41.77
C TRP A 934 6.19 -16.25 -42.24
N VAL A 935 4.87 -15.99 -42.22
CA VAL A 935 3.86 -16.91 -42.79
C VAL A 935 4.15 -17.21 -44.27
N THR A 936 4.58 -16.21 -45.05
CA THR A 936 4.92 -16.41 -46.47
C THR A 936 6.17 -17.23 -46.73
N GLU A 937 7.04 -17.40 -45.74
CA GLU A 937 8.23 -18.23 -45.84
C GLU A 937 7.93 -19.74 -45.75
N TYR A 938 6.68 -20.13 -45.49
CA TYR A 938 6.29 -21.55 -45.45
C TYR A 938 6.41 -22.20 -46.85
N GLU A 939 6.71 -23.51 -46.92
CA GLU A 939 6.92 -24.20 -48.20
C GLU A 939 5.70 -24.13 -49.13
N ASP A 940 4.50 -24.15 -48.54
CA ASP A 940 3.24 -23.89 -49.21
C ASP A 940 2.42 -22.85 -48.42
N PRO A 941 2.59 -21.54 -48.65
CA PRO A 941 1.95 -20.50 -47.85
C PRO A 941 0.41 -20.54 -47.93
N THR A 942 -0.15 -21.25 -48.92
CA THR A 942 -1.60 -21.46 -49.05
C THR A 942 -2.15 -22.49 -48.06
N SER A 943 -1.27 -23.26 -47.39
CA SER A 943 -1.67 -24.23 -46.36
C SER A 943 -1.99 -23.59 -45.00
N ILE A 944 -1.59 -22.34 -44.76
CA ILE A 944 -1.93 -21.58 -43.54
C ILE A 944 -3.06 -20.62 -43.89
N HIS A 945 -4.28 -20.96 -43.49
CA HIS A 945 -5.46 -20.13 -43.72
C HIS A 945 -5.69 -19.15 -42.56
N LEU A 946 -5.77 -17.86 -42.87
CA LEU A 946 -6.14 -16.83 -41.90
C LEU A 946 -7.67 -16.72 -41.81
N HIS A 947 -8.31 -17.59 -41.04
CA HIS A 947 -9.77 -17.57 -40.80
C HIS A 947 -10.20 -16.41 -39.90
N GLY A 948 -11.33 -15.78 -40.21
CA GLY A 948 -11.79 -14.55 -39.55
C GLY A 948 -11.15 -13.26 -40.09
N PHE A 949 -10.15 -13.36 -40.96
CA PHE A 949 -9.36 -12.22 -41.42
C PHE A 949 -9.99 -11.54 -42.64
N GLY A 950 -11.02 -10.72 -42.39
CA GLY A 950 -11.76 -10.01 -43.43
C GLY A 950 -11.03 -8.80 -44.03
N GLN A 951 -11.53 -8.29 -45.16
CA GLN A 951 -10.96 -7.14 -45.88
C GLN A 951 -10.86 -5.88 -45.00
N GLN A 952 -11.80 -5.68 -44.08
CA GLN A 952 -11.78 -4.55 -43.16
C GLN A 952 -10.54 -4.57 -42.24
N ALA A 953 -10.13 -5.75 -41.77
CA ALA A 953 -8.94 -5.90 -40.94
C ALA A 953 -7.67 -5.63 -41.77
N VAL A 954 -7.64 -6.14 -43.00
CA VAL A 954 -6.56 -5.87 -43.97
C VAL A 954 -6.38 -4.37 -44.21
N ASP A 955 -7.46 -3.67 -44.55
CA ASP A 955 -7.43 -2.23 -44.84
C ASP A 955 -6.97 -1.43 -43.62
N ARG A 956 -7.40 -1.85 -42.41
CA ARG A 956 -7.00 -1.22 -41.16
C ARG A 956 -5.51 -1.43 -40.86
N ILE A 957 -4.98 -2.65 -40.95
CA ILE A 957 -3.54 -2.92 -40.74
C ILE A 957 -2.70 -2.15 -41.75
N ARG A 958 -3.16 -2.10 -43.01
CA ARG A 958 -2.48 -1.34 -44.07
C ARG A 958 -2.46 0.16 -43.76
N ALA A 959 -3.57 0.73 -43.30
CA ALA A 959 -3.63 2.13 -42.89
C ALA A 959 -2.68 2.43 -41.72
N LEU A 960 -2.70 1.59 -40.67
CA LEU A 960 -1.81 1.72 -39.51
C LEU A 960 -0.32 1.62 -39.91
N THR A 961 0.01 0.66 -40.78
CA THR A 961 1.37 0.48 -41.28
C THR A 961 1.82 1.65 -42.15
N LEU A 962 0.93 2.20 -42.99
CA LEU A 962 1.22 3.38 -43.79
C LEU A 962 1.48 4.61 -42.92
N GLU A 963 0.76 4.75 -41.82
CA GLU A 963 0.89 5.86 -40.88
C GLU A 963 2.19 5.77 -40.05
N HIS A 964 2.49 4.61 -39.48
CA HIS A 964 3.56 4.47 -38.49
C HIS A 964 4.83 3.78 -39.00
N ALA A 965 4.76 2.95 -40.05
CA ALA A 965 5.90 2.22 -40.61
C ALA A 965 5.83 2.16 -42.16
N PRO A 966 5.84 3.31 -42.85
CA PRO A 966 5.57 3.39 -44.29
C PRO A 966 6.53 2.55 -45.14
N ASP A 967 7.77 2.38 -44.69
CA ASP A 967 8.80 1.58 -45.39
C ASP A 967 8.44 0.09 -45.45
N ARG A 968 7.56 -0.39 -44.55
CA ARG A 968 7.15 -1.79 -44.44
C ARG A 968 5.85 -2.10 -45.21
N VAL A 969 5.18 -1.10 -45.78
CA VAL A 969 3.91 -1.28 -46.53
C VAL A 969 4.09 -2.19 -47.73
N SER A 970 5.21 -2.09 -48.45
CA SER A 970 5.44 -2.95 -49.62
C SER A 970 5.55 -4.43 -49.24
N ALA A 971 6.21 -4.73 -48.12
CA ALA A 971 6.34 -6.08 -47.60
C ALA A 971 5.00 -6.63 -47.09
N LEU A 972 4.20 -5.78 -46.45
CA LEU A 972 2.84 -6.11 -46.04
C LEU A 972 1.97 -6.48 -47.24
N ASP A 973 1.94 -5.64 -48.28
CA ASP A 973 1.13 -5.85 -49.48
C ASP A 973 1.53 -7.15 -50.21
N VAL A 974 2.84 -7.46 -50.28
CA VAL A 974 3.35 -8.72 -50.84
C VAL A 974 2.90 -9.91 -50.00
N SER A 975 2.99 -9.80 -48.67
CA SER A 975 2.63 -10.91 -47.76
C SER A 975 1.13 -11.24 -47.87
N LEU A 976 0.29 -10.22 -47.85
CA LEU A 976 -1.17 -10.36 -47.96
C LEU A 976 -1.63 -10.88 -49.32
N ALA A 977 -0.87 -10.65 -50.39
CA ALA A 977 -1.19 -11.18 -51.73
C ALA A 977 -0.93 -12.70 -51.86
N ILE A 978 -0.09 -13.26 -51.00
CA ILE A 978 0.32 -14.67 -51.03
C ILE A 978 -0.53 -15.51 -50.07
N ILE A 979 -0.89 -14.97 -48.91
CA ILE A 979 -1.58 -15.70 -47.85
C ILE A 979 -3.07 -15.87 -48.18
N ALA A 980 -3.60 -17.07 -47.97
CA ALA A 980 -5.03 -17.34 -48.08
C ALA A 980 -5.77 -16.82 -46.83
N SER A 981 -6.76 -15.93 -47.01
CA SER A 981 -7.62 -15.45 -45.92
C SER A 981 -9.10 -15.76 -46.19
N SER A 982 -9.86 -15.95 -45.10
CA SER A 982 -11.31 -16.15 -45.14
C SER A 982 -11.95 -15.34 -44.02
N GLU A 983 -13.08 -14.68 -44.30
CA GLU A 983 -13.83 -13.92 -43.28
C GLU A 983 -14.58 -14.83 -42.30
N ASP A 984 -14.92 -16.05 -42.72
CA ASP A 984 -15.62 -17.02 -41.90
C ASP A 984 -14.64 -17.86 -41.05
N VAL A 985 -14.96 -18.01 -39.76
CA VAL A 985 -14.30 -18.96 -38.85
C VAL A 985 -15.18 -20.19 -38.72
N PRO A 986 -14.77 -21.37 -39.24
CA PRO A 986 -15.47 -22.63 -39.03
C PRO A 986 -15.76 -22.91 -37.55
N ASP A 987 -16.92 -23.48 -37.22
CA ASP A 987 -17.35 -23.69 -35.83
C ASP A 987 -16.37 -24.56 -35.01
N ASP A 988 -15.71 -25.54 -35.65
CA ASP A 988 -14.69 -26.37 -35.01
C ASP A 988 -13.41 -25.59 -34.70
N LEU A 989 -12.98 -24.71 -35.62
CA LEU A 989 -11.85 -23.79 -35.38
C LEU A 989 -12.21 -22.70 -34.37
N LYS A 990 -13.45 -22.22 -34.37
CA LYS A 990 -13.96 -21.25 -33.39
C LYS A 990 -13.92 -21.84 -31.98
N ALA A 991 -14.36 -23.08 -31.81
CA ALA A 991 -14.24 -23.78 -30.53
C ALA A 991 -12.77 -24.02 -30.13
N ALA A 992 -11.90 -24.39 -31.08
CA ALA A 992 -10.48 -24.64 -30.84
C ALA A 992 -9.63 -23.37 -30.58
N THR A 993 -10.13 -22.20 -30.99
CA THR A 993 -9.43 -20.91 -30.79
C THR A 993 -10.16 -19.99 -29.81
N GLU A 994 -11.24 -20.45 -29.18
CA GLU A 994 -11.94 -19.67 -28.18
C GLU A 994 -10.96 -19.36 -27.03
N VAL A 995 -10.95 -18.11 -26.56
CA VAL A 995 -10.17 -17.73 -25.36
C VAL A 995 -11.14 -17.15 -24.37
N HIS A 996 -11.21 -17.78 -23.19
CA HIS A 996 -12.05 -17.30 -22.11
C HIS A 996 -11.31 -16.23 -21.31
N PHE A 997 -11.46 -14.97 -21.73
CA PHE A 997 -11.06 -13.82 -20.92
C PHE A 997 -12.12 -13.56 -19.87
N ASP A 998 -12.02 -14.21 -18.73
CA ASP A 998 -12.73 -13.71 -17.55
C ASP A 998 -11.98 -12.45 -17.08
N GLY A 999 -12.39 -11.31 -17.63
CA GLY A 999 -11.90 -9.97 -17.25
C GLY A 999 -12.28 -9.58 -15.81
N ILE A 1000 -13.06 -10.42 -15.14
CA ILE A 1000 -13.26 -10.40 -13.71
C ILE A 1000 -12.19 -11.32 -13.14
N PRO A 1001 -11.22 -10.83 -12.33
CA PRO A 1001 -10.35 -11.74 -11.59
C PRO A 1001 -11.28 -12.72 -10.88
N PHE A 1002 -11.22 -14.02 -11.20
CA PHE A 1002 -12.05 -15.05 -10.56
C PHE A 1002 -12.08 -14.79 -9.06
N THR A 1003 -13.12 -14.13 -8.56
CA THR A 1003 -13.21 -13.68 -7.17
C THR A 1003 -13.67 -14.85 -6.33
N SER A 1004 -13.06 -16.04 -6.50
CA SER A 1004 -13.36 -17.23 -5.72
C SER A 1004 -14.85 -17.55 -5.55
N THR A 1005 -15.74 -17.07 -6.42
CA THR A 1005 -17.16 -17.29 -6.19
C THR A 1005 -17.48 -18.70 -6.62
N LEU A 1006 -18.25 -19.38 -5.77
CA LEU A 1006 -18.71 -20.75 -6.01
C LEU A 1006 -19.55 -20.85 -7.31
N ALA A 1007 -20.04 -19.72 -7.82
CA ALA A 1007 -20.74 -19.58 -9.09
C ALA A 1007 -19.81 -19.76 -10.31
N ASP A 1008 -18.61 -19.20 -10.27
CA ASP A 1008 -17.64 -19.30 -11.37
C ASP A 1008 -17.11 -20.73 -11.52
N LEU A 1009 -16.83 -21.38 -10.38
CA LEU A 1009 -16.48 -22.80 -10.34
C LEU A 1009 -17.63 -23.69 -10.87
N ARG A 1010 -18.89 -23.34 -10.57
CA ARG A 1010 -20.06 -24.07 -11.10
C ARG A 1010 -20.23 -23.87 -12.61
N SER A 1011 -20.04 -22.65 -13.11
CA SER A 1011 -20.05 -22.35 -14.55
C SER A 1011 -18.99 -23.17 -15.29
N ALA A 1012 -17.79 -23.28 -14.72
CA ALA A 1012 -16.71 -24.11 -15.26
C ALA A 1012 -17.03 -25.61 -15.19
N THR A 1013 -17.63 -26.11 -14.10
CA THR A 1013 -18.01 -27.53 -13.96
C THR A 1013 -19.09 -27.99 -14.95
N ASN A 1014 -19.90 -27.07 -15.48
CA ASN A 1014 -20.98 -27.37 -16.42
C ASN A 1014 -20.50 -27.43 -17.89
N ARG A 1015 -19.24 -27.10 -18.17
CA ARG A 1015 -18.69 -27.11 -19.54
C ARG A 1015 -18.38 -28.54 -19.96
N LYS A 1016 -19.10 -29.05 -20.97
CA LYS A 1016 -18.78 -30.33 -21.61
C LYS A 1016 -17.65 -30.09 -22.62
N GLN A 1017 -16.54 -30.79 -22.44
CA GLN A 1017 -15.47 -30.86 -23.45
C GLN A 1017 -16.08 -31.32 -24.79
N PRO A 1018 -15.86 -30.62 -25.91
CA PRO A 1018 -16.33 -31.06 -27.20
C PRO A 1018 -15.65 -32.40 -27.55
N GLN A 1019 -16.43 -33.48 -27.59
CA GLN A 1019 -15.98 -34.79 -28.04
C GLN A 1019 -15.60 -34.68 -29.53
N GLY A 1020 -14.33 -34.41 -29.82
CA GLY A 1020 -13.81 -34.27 -31.18
C GLY A 1020 -12.89 -33.07 -31.44
N SER A 1021 -12.39 -32.36 -30.42
CA SER A 1021 -11.41 -31.28 -30.63
C SER A 1021 -10.17 -31.77 -31.40
N ARG A 1022 -9.86 -31.09 -32.51
CA ARG A 1022 -8.71 -31.38 -33.38
C ARG A 1022 -7.36 -31.24 -32.66
N GLU A 1023 -7.31 -30.49 -31.56
CA GLU A 1023 -6.09 -30.28 -30.76
C GLU A 1023 -5.75 -31.43 -29.80
N SER A 1024 -6.61 -32.45 -29.65
CA SER A 1024 -6.30 -33.54 -28.70
C SER A 1024 -5.10 -34.38 -29.17
N THR A 1025 -3.92 -34.08 -28.63
CA THR A 1025 -2.75 -34.95 -28.73
C THR A 1025 -3.16 -36.34 -28.22
N PRO A 1026 -2.95 -37.43 -28.99
CA PRO A 1026 -3.32 -38.76 -28.52
C PRO A 1026 -2.63 -39.03 -27.16
N PRO A 1027 -3.35 -39.60 -26.18
CA PRO A 1027 -2.79 -39.81 -24.85
C PRO A 1027 -1.48 -40.57 -24.99
N PRO A 1028 -0.40 -40.06 -24.40
CA PRO A 1028 0.92 -40.62 -24.64
C PRO A 1028 0.95 -42.08 -24.20
N THR A 1029 1.43 -42.96 -25.07
CA THR A 1029 1.58 -44.40 -24.77
C THR A 1029 2.81 -44.57 -23.88
N TRP A 1030 2.61 -44.58 -22.56
CA TRP A 1030 3.71 -44.74 -21.61
C TRP A 1030 3.98 -46.24 -21.43
N ALA A 1031 5.12 -46.71 -21.93
CA ALA A 1031 5.72 -47.96 -21.47
C ALA A 1031 6.50 -47.66 -20.18
N PHE A 1032 6.09 -48.29 -19.07
CA PHE A 1032 6.71 -48.20 -17.75
C PHE A 1032 8.21 -48.52 -17.75
#